data_AF-A0A819ZPF9-F1
#
_entry.id   AF-A0A819ZPF9-F1
#
_cell.length_a   1.000
_cell.length_b   1.000
_cell.length_c   1.000
_cell.angle_alpha   90.00
_cell.angle_beta   90.00
_cell.angle_gamma   90.00
#
_symmetry.space_group_name_H-M   'P 1'
#
loop_
_entity.id
_entity.type
_entity.pdbx_description
1 polymer ?
#
loop_
_entity_poly.entity_id
_entity_poly.type
_entity_poly.pdbx_seq_one_letter_code
_entity_poly.pdbx_strand_id
1 'polypeptide(L)'
;MSILLVLPLIMAQIAQPLLIRQIVLCIEDQSGLPSYAGYLCGLALFTSCIVQAIVSEQIFFRNGRTVDSSVDTKILKCIIGGKAIEQRVRETRQRELSNIYKVSCLRALNVAFAFTSLPLISLATFGGSWLLGQTLLPENIFTTVGFFVMVRVPVTIWLPSAIEKFSEARVSARRIDQFMQLDTLSNKREKMENKNEDHAIIIEDASFSWTDTPLFSRNLKVRNGTLAGVKGPIGAGKSTLLAAILNEINLVSGKLQLHVKSISYAPQSAWIFADTIRANILLGKPMNDERYKNVIKACCLDTDLENFGEVGDLLIIGDKGVSLSGGQRARISLARALYADADLYLLDDPLAAVDPKVAKHIFDQCIGPRSLLRGKTRILVTHQTHFLVETDQIYLMTNGQIEELHMEQIPTMVLSNDTSGTESSDNKETDWVPNSAIADMNSIIKNEISVEGAIGWRIWLKLLTAPHLRWFGLFQMIIFMLINEAVYDFSNVWLAMWSDKDYREQRLSFYAYIYLGAVGSTLIVAIIRVGFAYYIMLRGSTYLHNRMLKGMLYTSLRFFESNPNGRILNRASKDQQVLDQSLPVALIDTMQYLLMIIGSITIIGRTNLWVLLILIPLIPSVLWLRQFYMRSSRQLKRLESVTRSPIYTLFSSSFDGLTSIRAFNVQDDFLNMFMDRIDTNSRAYFILSTSAYWFGLRLDVMVSFLTLITALLAVFFRHQILPSAAALSFIYCISLTGLFPWAMRQSAEAENSMTSAERIHEYSQLVPESQQNSNENHVLIQPAEDCGLSKRNAVTFLTHSCSIISESVIGRTFVQTPFDAAYRTLLIL
;
A
#
# COMPACT_ATOMS: atom_id res chain seq x y z
N MET A 1 -14.08 13.60 15.80
CA MET A 1 -12.77 14.27 15.90
C MET A 1 -12.16 14.59 14.53
N SER A 2 -12.26 13.71 13.52
CA SER A 2 -11.78 13.96 12.14
C SER A 2 -12.42 15.17 11.43
N ILE A 3 -13.64 15.55 11.82
CA ILE A 3 -14.33 16.75 11.31
C ILE A 3 -13.64 18.05 11.75
N LEU A 4 -13.00 18.09 12.93
CA LEU A 4 -12.31 19.29 13.45
C LEU A 4 -11.02 19.61 12.69
N LEU A 5 -10.35 18.61 12.09
CA LEU A 5 -9.18 18.81 11.23
C LEU A 5 -9.55 19.25 9.81
N VAL A 6 -10.75 18.89 9.33
CA VAL A 6 -11.26 19.28 8.02
C VAL A 6 -11.99 20.63 8.09
N LEU A 7 -12.46 21.03 9.28
CA LEU A 7 -13.17 22.28 9.52
C LEU A 7 -12.42 23.53 9.03
N PRO A 8 -11.10 23.71 9.23
CA PRO A 8 -10.37 24.86 8.71
C PRO A 8 -10.30 24.88 7.18
N LEU A 9 -10.22 23.70 6.55
CA LEU A 9 -10.25 23.54 5.10
C LEU A 9 -11.65 23.85 4.53
N ILE A 10 -12.70 23.38 5.21
CA ILE A 10 -14.10 23.70 4.88
C ILE A 10 -14.39 25.19 5.12
N MET A 11 -13.90 25.77 6.21
CA MET A 11 -14.04 27.21 6.50
C MET A 11 -13.28 28.06 5.49
N ALA A 12 -12.07 27.64 5.07
CA ALA A 12 -11.35 28.28 3.97
C ALA A 12 -12.13 28.17 2.65
N GLN A 13 -12.80 27.04 2.39
CA GLN A 13 -13.66 26.85 1.22
C GLN A 13 -14.97 27.66 1.28
N ILE A 14 -15.54 27.87 2.48
CA ILE A 14 -16.73 28.72 2.70
C ILE A 14 -16.35 30.20 2.60
N ALA A 15 -15.14 30.58 3.00
CA ALA A 15 -14.62 31.94 2.87
C ALA A 15 -14.28 32.32 1.42
N GLN A 16 -13.97 31.34 0.55
CA GLN A 16 -13.62 31.59 -0.85
C GLN A 16 -14.73 32.33 -1.64
N PRO A 17 -16.02 31.92 -1.60
CA PRO A 17 -17.11 32.68 -2.23
C PRO A 17 -17.24 34.12 -1.74
N LEU A 18 -16.99 34.39 -0.46
CA LEU A 18 -17.02 35.74 0.11
C LEU A 18 -15.87 36.59 -0.42
N LEU A 19 -14.66 36.01 -0.48
CA LEU A 19 -13.49 36.67 -1.07
C LEU A 19 -13.70 36.95 -2.56
N ILE A 20 -14.23 35.98 -3.31
CA ILE A 20 -14.56 36.13 -4.73
C ILE A 20 -15.57 37.27 -4.89
N ARG A 21 -16.64 37.31 -4.08
CA ARG A 21 -17.63 38.38 -4.09
C ARG A 21 -17.00 39.75 -3.85
N GLN A 22 -16.13 39.87 -2.85
CA GLN A 22 -15.45 41.14 -2.56
C GLN A 22 -14.56 41.59 -3.72
N ILE A 23 -13.79 40.69 -4.30
CA ILE A 23 -12.92 41.03 -5.43
C ILE A 23 -13.74 41.40 -6.67
N VAL A 24 -14.85 40.72 -6.92
CA VAL A 24 -15.77 41.05 -8.03
C VAL A 24 -16.38 42.43 -7.84
N LEU A 25 -16.81 42.80 -6.63
CA LEU A 25 -17.32 44.15 -6.34
C LEU A 25 -16.24 45.22 -6.58
N CYS A 26 -14.99 44.97 -6.19
CA CYS A 26 -13.88 45.87 -6.49
C CYS A 26 -13.62 46.01 -8.00
N ILE A 27 -13.80 44.93 -8.77
CA ILE A 27 -13.68 44.97 -10.24
C ILE A 27 -14.84 45.80 -10.84
N GLU A 28 -16.07 45.59 -10.37
CA GLU A 28 -17.26 46.32 -10.84
C GLU A 28 -17.11 47.82 -10.62
N ASP A 29 -16.63 48.24 -9.44
CA ASP A 29 -16.39 49.65 -9.09
C ASP A 29 -15.35 50.32 -10.00
N GLN A 30 -14.36 49.57 -10.52
CA GLN A 30 -13.29 50.13 -11.36
C GLN A 30 -13.52 50.05 -12.87
N SER A 31 -14.22 49.01 -13.37
CA SER A 31 -14.22 48.66 -14.80
C SER A 31 -15.57 48.77 -15.50
N GLY A 32 -16.66 49.02 -14.77
CA GLY A 32 -18.01 49.23 -15.34
C GLY A 32 -18.61 47.99 -16.02
N LEU A 33 -19.62 48.20 -16.89
CA LEU A 33 -20.43 47.14 -17.54
C LEU A 33 -19.67 46.02 -18.30
N PRO A 34 -18.51 46.23 -18.96
CA PRO A 34 -17.81 45.16 -19.69
C PRO A 34 -17.21 44.06 -18.79
N SER A 35 -17.05 44.32 -17.49
CA SER A 35 -16.57 43.35 -16.50
C SER A 35 -17.51 42.15 -16.33
N TYR A 36 -18.82 42.33 -16.59
CA TYR A 36 -19.81 41.26 -16.55
C TYR A 36 -19.55 40.18 -17.60
N ALA A 37 -19.03 40.53 -18.78
CA ALA A 37 -18.70 39.56 -19.82
C ALA A 37 -17.51 38.67 -19.40
N GLY A 38 -16.50 39.27 -18.77
CA GLY A 38 -15.39 38.55 -18.13
C GLY A 38 -15.85 37.62 -17.02
N TYR A 39 -16.75 38.10 -16.17
CA TYR A 39 -17.33 37.32 -15.07
C TYR A 39 -18.15 36.13 -15.57
N LEU A 40 -19.02 36.32 -16.56
CA LEU A 40 -19.80 35.24 -17.18
C LEU A 40 -18.89 34.19 -17.83
N CYS A 41 -17.82 34.62 -18.50
CA CYS A 41 -16.81 33.72 -19.06
C CYS A 41 -16.10 32.94 -17.95
N GLY A 42 -15.68 33.61 -16.87
CA GLY A 42 -15.08 32.99 -15.69
C GLY A 42 -15.99 31.97 -15.03
N LEU A 43 -17.29 32.28 -14.86
CA LEU A 43 -18.31 31.36 -14.34
C LEU A 43 -18.55 30.17 -15.27
N ALA A 44 -18.54 30.36 -16.59
CA ALA A 44 -18.69 29.27 -17.56
C ALA A 44 -17.48 28.32 -17.52
N LEU A 45 -16.27 28.87 -17.46
CA LEU A 45 -15.05 28.07 -17.30
C LEU A 45 -15.02 27.34 -15.96
N PHE A 46 -15.50 28.00 -14.91
CA PHE A 46 -15.64 27.43 -13.57
C PHE A 46 -16.62 26.25 -13.54
N THR A 47 -17.84 26.42 -14.08
CA THR A 47 -18.84 25.34 -14.13
C THR A 47 -18.32 24.15 -14.94
N SER A 48 -17.60 24.40 -16.04
CA SER A 48 -16.95 23.35 -16.82
C SER A 48 -15.88 22.59 -16.02
N CYS A 49 -15.01 23.30 -15.28
CA CYS A 49 -13.98 22.67 -14.45
C CYS A 49 -14.60 21.82 -13.32
N ILE A 50 -15.68 22.28 -12.69
CA ILE A 50 -16.38 21.52 -11.66
C ILE A 50 -17.02 20.26 -12.24
N VAL A 51 -17.75 20.38 -13.35
CA VAL A 51 -18.40 19.23 -13.98
C VAL A 51 -17.36 18.20 -14.38
N GLN A 52 -16.24 18.62 -14.96
CA GLN A 52 -15.14 17.72 -15.32
C GLN A 52 -14.49 17.07 -14.09
N ALA A 53 -14.30 17.81 -12.99
CA ALA A 53 -13.77 17.26 -11.74
C ALA A 53 -14.70 16.18 -11.18
N ILE A 54 -16.01 16.48 -11.06
CA ILE A 54 -17.02 15.53 -10.58
C ILE A 54 -17.10 14.29 -11.48
N VAL A 55 -17.13 14.47 -12.80
CA VAL A 55 -17.19 13.36 -13.76
C VAL A 55 -15.92 12.50 -13.69
N SER A 56 -14.74 13.11 -13.57
CA SER A 56 -13.48 12.38 -13.42
C SER A 56 -13.49 11.49 -12.17
N GLU A 57 -14.07 12.00 -11.09
CA GLU A 57 -14.17 11.32 -9.82
C GLU A 57 -15.22 10.19 -9.87
N GLN A 58 -16.38 10.43 -10.47
CA GLN A 58 -17.40 9.39 -10.66
C GLN A 58 -16.88 8.20 -11.48
N ILE A 59 -16.12 8.48 -12.54
CA ILE A 59 -15.49 7.45 -13.37
C ILE A 59 -14.47 6.65 -12.55
N PHE A 60 -13.69 7.32 -11.70
CA PHE A 60 -12.71 6.67 -10.84
C PHE A 60 -13.37 5.77 -9.79
N PHE A 61 -14.36 6.25 -9.05
CA PHE A 61 -15.02 5.46 -7.98
C PHE A 61 -15.87 4.30 -8.50
N ARG A 62 -16.57 4.49 -9.62
CA ARG A 62 -17.39 3.42 -10.19
C ARG A 62 -16.53 2.24 -10.64
N ASN A 63 -15.30 2.50 -11.08
CA ASN A 63 -14.44 1.50 -11.70
C ASN A 63 -13.24 1.06 -10.84
N GLY A 64 -12.87 1.79 -9.79
CA GLY A 64 -11.82 1.38 -8.83
C GLY A 64 -12.24 0.23 -7.91
N ARG A 65 -13.55 0.08 -7.64
CA ARG A 65 -14.11 -1.01 -6.83
C ARG A 65 -13.83 -2.42 -7.35
N THR A 66 -13.50 -2.59 -8.62
CA THR A 66 -13.31 -3.91 -9.25
C THR A 66 -11.84 -4.35 -9.37
N VAL A 67 -10.88 -3.45 -9.15
CA VAL A 67 -9.46 -3.70 -9.46
C VAL A 67 -8.65 -4.07 -8.22
N ASP A 68 -8.77 -3.32 -7.12
CA ASP A 68 -7.92 -3.46 -5.91
C ASP A 68 -8.01 -4.85 -5.26
N SER A 69 -9.20 -5.45 -5.15
CA SER A 69 -9.37 -6.78 -4.52
C SER A 69 -8.84 -7.94 -5.40
N SER A 70 -8.68 -7.69 -6.70
CA SER A 70 -8.44 -8.74 -7.68
C SER A 70 -6.96 -8.93 -8.03
N VAL A 71 -6.12 -7.90 -7.87
CA VAL A 71 -4.69 -7.92 -8.20
C VAL A 71 -3.87 -8.45 -7.02
N ASP A 72 -4.16 -7.97 -5.82
CA ASP A 72 -3.46 -8.31 -4.57
C ASP A 72 -3.56 -9.81 -4.23
N THR A 73 -4.75 -10.39 -4.39
CA THR A 73 -5.01 -11.82 -4.12
C THR A 73 -4.46 -12.75 -5.21
N LYS A 74 -4.22 -12.25 -6.43
CA LYS A 74 -3.78 -13.06 -7.59
C LYS A 74 -2.26 -13.07 -7.78
N ILE A 75 -1.57 -11.99 -7.41
CA ILE A 75 -0.10 -11.96 -7.39
C ILE A 75 0.45 -12.99 -6.40
N LEU A 76 -0.26 -13.27 -5.30
CA LEU A 76 0.13 -14.29 -4.32
C LEU A 76 0.04 -15.74 -4.85
N LYS A 77 -0.79 -16.00 -5.88
CA LYS A 77 -0.96 -17.34 -6.48
C LYS A 77 0.00 -17.61 -7.65
N CYS A 78 1.02 -16.77 -7.84
CA CYS A 78 1.92 -16.79 -9.00
C CYS A 78 2.83 -18.04 -9.13
N ILE A 79 2.93 -18.88 -8.10
CA ILE A 79 3.98 -19.92 -8.03
C ILE A 79 3.74 -21.09 -9.01
N ILE A 80 2.55 -21.25 -9.60
CA ILE A 80 2.24 -22.46 -10.41
C ILE A 80 1.70 -22.15 -11.83
N GLY A 81 1.35 -20.88 -12.13
CA GLY A 81 0.58 -20.53 -13.34
C GLY A 81 1.24 -19.60 -14.36
N GLY A 82 2.50 -19.18 -14.14
CA GLY A 82 3.32 -18.26 -14.96
C GLY A 82 2.58 -17.45 -16.03
N LYS A 83 2.43 -18.01 -17.23
CA LYS A 83 1.85 -17.33 -18.41
C LYS A 83 0.36 -17.02 -18.30
N ALA A 84 -0.45 -17.91 -17.72
CA ALA A 84 -1.90 -17.70 -17.61
C ALA A 84 -2.25 -16.59 -16.60
N ILE A 85 -1.45 -16.48 -15.54
CA ILE A 85 -1.61 -15.41 -14.54
C ILE A 85 -1.06 -14.09 -15.08
N GLU A 86 0.09 -14.10 -15.77
CA GLU A 86 0.62 -12.93 -16.46
C GLU A 86 -0.44 -12.30 -17.39
N GLN A 87 -1.09 -13.13 -18.22
CA GLN A 87 -2.12 -12.67 -19.13
C GLN A 87 -3.31 -12.05 -18.39
N ARG A 88 -3.81 -12.70 -17.33
CA ARG A 88 -4.93 -12.18 -16.52
C ARG A 88 -4.61 -10.85 -15.84
N VAL A 89 -3.39 -10.72 -15.30
CA VAL A 89 -2.93 -9.45 -14.69
C VAL A 89 -2.84 -8.37 -15.76
N ARG A 90 -2.29 -8.70 -16.94
CA ARG A 90 -2.17 -7.76 -18.06
C ARG A 90 -3.53 -7.30 -18.60
N GLU A 91 -4.50 -8.20 -18.74
CA GLU A 91 -5.87 -7.86 -19.14
C GLU A 91 -6.55 -6.95 -18.12
N THR A 92 -6.37 -7.24 -16.82
CA THR A 92 -6.90 -6.40 -15.74
C THR A 92 -6.27 -5.01 -15.79
N ARG A 93 -4.95 -4.94 -15.95
CA ARG A 93 -4.19 -3.70 -16.08
C ARG A 93 -4.58 -2.90 -17.32
N GLN A 94 -4.89 -3.53 -18.44
CA GLN A 94 -5.38 -2.82 -19.63
C GLN A 94 -6.72 -2.12 -19.38
N ARG A 95 -7.65 -2.77 -18.66
CA ARG A 95 -8.93 -2.15 -18.26
C ARG A 95 -8.69 -0.99 -17.30
N GLU A 96 -7.79 -1.17 -16.34
CA GLU A 96 -7.39 -0.12 -15.41
C GLU A 96 -6.78 1.09 -16.14
N LEU A 97 -5.83 0.87 -17.04
CA LEU A 97 -5.18 1.91 -17.84
C LEU A 97 -6.17 2.66 -18.74
N SER A 98 -7.18 1.98 -19.30
CA SER A 98 -8.25 2.64 -20.06
C SER A 98 -9.03 3.63 -19.19
N ASN A 99 -9.29 3.26 -17.93
CA ASN A 99 -9.95 4.15 -16.97
C ASN A 99 -9.03 5.30 -16.52
N ILE A 100 -7.78 4.98 -16.18
CA ILE A 100 -6.78 5.99 -15.81
C ILE A 100 -6.57 6.98 -16.97
N TYR A 101 -6.56 6.51 -18.22
CA TYR A 101 -6.43 7.38 -19.39
C TYR A 101 -7.63 8.32 -19.54
N LYS A 102 -8.87 7.84 -19.37
CA LYS A 102 -10.07 8.69 -19.39
C LYS A 102 -10.03 9.76 -18.29
N VAL A 103 -9.67 9.37 -17.07
CA VAL A 103 -9.51 10.30 -15.94
C VAL A 103 -8.37 11.29 -16.21
N SER A 104 -7.25 10.83 -16.75
CA SER A 104 -6.09 11.66 -17.09
C SER A 104 -6.42 12.66 -18.21
N CYS A 105 -7.26 12.29 -19.18
CA CYS A 105 -7.73 13.20 -20.23
C CYS A 105 -8.61 14.32 -19.64
N LEU A 106 -9.53 13.99 -18.72
CA LEU A 106 -10.33 14.99 -18.02
C LEU A 106 -9.47 15.89 -17.13
N ARG A 107 -8.50 15.32 -16.41
CA ARG A 107 -7.50 16.09 -15.65
C ARG A 107 -6.67 17.00 -16.57
N ALA A 108 -6.26 16.51 -17.73
CA ALA A 108 -5.50 17.27 -18.70
C ALA A 108 -6.28 18.50 -19.21
N LEU A 109 -7.58 18.33 -19.49
CA LEU A 109 -8.47 19.42 -19.86
C LEU A 109 -8.64 20.43 -18.72
N ASN A 110 -8.91 19.96 -17.50
CA ASN A 110 -9.01 20.82 -16.32
C ASN A 110 -7.75 21.68 -16.12
N VAL A 111 -6.57 21.06 -16.21
CA VAL A 111 -5.29 21.76 -16.09
C VAL A 111 -5.12 22.77 -17.23
N ALA A 112 -5.41 22.39 -18.48
CA ALA A 112 -5.34 23.30 -19.62
C ALA A 112 -6.25 24.54 -19.43
N PHE A 113 -7.51 24.33 -19.05
CA PHE A 113 -8.45 25.42 -18.78
C PHE A 113 -8.03 26.28 -17.59
N ALA A 114 -7.50 25.68 -16.52
CA ALA A 114 -7.00 26.43 -15.37
C ALA A 114 -5.86 27.38 -15.78
N PHE A 115 -4.94 26.94 -16.65
CA PHE A 115 -3.86 27.77 -17.18
C PHE A 115 -4.35 28.87 -18.14
N THR A 116 -5.29 28.55 -19.03
CA THR A 116 -5.78 29.48 -20.07
C THR A 116 -6.88 30.43 -19.59
N SER A 117 -7.39 30.22 -18.37
CA SER A 117 -8.50 30.99 -17.81
C SER A 117 -8.22 32.50 -17.76
N LEU A 118 -7.00 32.93 -17.37
CA LEU A 118 -6.68 34.36 -17.28
C LEU A 118 -6.70 35.07 -18.65
N PRO A 119 -6.01 34.56 -19.70
CA PRO A 119 -6.14 35.12 -21.05
C PRO A 119 -7.58 35.12 -21.59
N LEU A 120 -8.36 34.07 -21.34
CA LEU A 120 -9.76 33.98 -21.79
C LEU A 120 -10.67 35.00 -21.11
N ILE A 121 -10.55 35.17 -19.78
CA ILE A 121 -11.31 36.17 -19.02
C ILE A 121 -10.90 37.58 -19.45
N SER A 122 -9.60 37.81 -19.67
CA SER A 122 -9.08 39.09 -20.17
C SER A 122 -9.61 39.41 -21.57
N LEU A 123 -9.65 38.42 -22.46
CA LEU A 123 -10.25 38.55 -23.79
C LEU A 123 -11.74 38.89 -23.74
N ALA A 124 -12.52 38.21 -22.90
CA ALA A 124 -13.94 38.49 -22.75
C ALA A 124 -14.19 39.91 -22.22
N THR A 125 -13.38 40.37 -21.26
CA THR A 125 -13.52 41.69 -20.63
C THR A 125 -13.09 42.83 -21.55
N PHE A 126 -11.86 42.78 -22.07
CA PHE A 126 -11.31 43.87 -22.88
C PHE A 126 -11.79 43.81 -24.33
N GLY A 127 -12.02 42.61 -24.88
CA GLY A 127 -12.70 42.44 -26.17
C GLY A 127 -14.14 42.95 -26.13
N GLY A 128 -14.87 42.69 -25.04
CA GLY A 128 -16.20 43.26 -24.81
C GLY A 128 -16.18 44.78 -24.67
N SER A 129 -15.21 45.33 -23.93
CA SER A 129 -15.01 46.77 -23.78
C SER A 129 -14.73 47.47 -25.11
N TRP A 130 -13.91 46.83 -25.96
CA TRP A 130 -13.60 47.29 -27.30
C TRP A 130 -14.82 47.27 -28.23
N LEU A 131 -15.64 46.21 -28.19
CA LEU A 131 -16.89 46.12 -28.96
C LEU A 131 -17.91 47.20 -28.55
N LEU A 132 -17.96 47.53 -27.26
CA LEU A 132 -18.79 48.61 -26.71
C LEU A 132 -18.21 50.01 -26.99
N GLY A 133 -17.01 50.08 -27.57
CA GLY A 133 -16.38 51.33 -27.98
C GLY A 133 -15.76 52.14 -26.85
N GLN A 134 -15.48 51.51 -25.70
CA GLN A 134 -14.83 52.15 -24.56
C GLN A 134 -13.31 52.26 -24.74
N THR A 135 -12.69 53.27 -24.13
CA THR A 135 -11.24 53.48 -24.15
C THR A 135 -10.52 52.47 -23.26
N LEU A 136 -9.50 51.83 -23.79
CA LEU A 136 -8.67 50.88 -23.06
C LEU A 136 -7.54 51.65 -22.34
N LEU A 137 -7.78 52.08 -21.10
CA LEU A 137 -6.77 52.73 -20.27
C LEU A 137 -5.85 51.67 -19.63
N PRO A 138 -4.51 51.86 -19.66
CA PRO A 138 -3.57 50.95 -19.01
C PRO A 138 -3.88 50.72 -17.53
N GLU A 139 -4.26 51.78 -16.80
CA GLU A 139 -4.60 51.69 -15.36
C GLU A 139 -5.72 50.67 -15.11
N ASN A 140 -6.84 50.80 -15.83
CA ASN A 140 -8.00 49.91 -15.68
C ASN A 140 -7.69 48.47 -16.13
N ILE A 141 -6.86 48.28 -17.16
CA ILE A 141 -6.49 46.95 -17.64
C ILE A 141 -5.69 46.21 -16.58
N PHE A 142 -4.62 46.83 -16.07
CA PHE A 142 -3.69 46.15 -15.18
C PHE A 142 -4.24 45.97 -13.77
N THR A 143 -5.07 46.88 -13.25
CA THR A 143 -5.77 46.65 -11.97
C THR A 143 -6.74 45.48 -12.09
N THR A 144 -7.53 45.43 -13.16
CA THR A 144 -8.49 44.34 -13.43
C THR A 144 -7.78 42.99 -13.62
N VAL A 145 -6.68 42.95 -14.39
CA VAL A 145 -5.87 41.74 -14.56
C VAL A 145 -5.26 41.30 -13.22
N GLY A 146 -4.78 42.22 -12.39
CA GLY A 146 -4.29 41.95 -11.05
C GLY A 146 -5.34 41.26 -10.16
N PHE A 147 -6.58 41.77 -10.18
CA PHE A 147 -7.69 41.13 -9.46
C PHE A 147 -8.05 39.75 -10.04
N PHE A 148 -8.06 39.58 -11.36
CA PHE A 148 -8.29 38.27 -11.98
C PHE A 148 -7.23 37.25 -11.59
N VAL A 149 -5.96 37.65 -11.46
CA VAL A 149 -4.88 36.77 -10.97
C VAL A 149 -5.18 36.26 -9.56
N MET A 150 -5.67 37.13 -8.67
CA MET A 150 -6.03 36.77 -7.29
C MET A 150 -7.24 35.83 -7.22
N VAL A 151 -8.25 36.04 -8.07
CA VAL A 151 -9.48 35.21 -8.10
C VAL A 151 -9.24 33.86 -8.78
N ARG A 152 -8.36 33.81 -9.78
CA ARG A 152 -8.15 32.64 -10.63
C ARG A 152 -7.85 31.38 -9.82
N VAL A 153 -6.80 31.41 -8.99
CA VAL A 153 -6.30 30.20 -8.30
C VAL A 153 -7.36 29.60 -7.35
N PRO A 154 -8.02 30.40 -6.49
CA PRO A 154 -9.13 29.90 -5.68
C PRO A 154 -10.24 29.24 -6.51
N VAL A 155 -10.65 29.86 -7.62
CA VAL A 155 -11.79 29.42 -8.43
C VAL A 155 -11.46 28.20 -9.29
N THR A 156 -10.32 28.18 -9.96
CA THR A 156 -9.99 27.14 -10.95
C THR A 156 -9.25 25.94 -10.36
N ILE A 157 -8.57 26.10 -9.22
CA ILE A 157 -7.76 25.04 -8.61
C ILE A 157 -8.33 24.63 -7.26
N TRP A 158 -8.38 25.54 -6.27
CA TRP A 158 -8.68 25.16 -4.89
C TRP A 158 -10.12 24.68 -4.71
N LEU A 159 -11.10 25.34 -5.33
CA LEU A 159 -12.51 24.97 -5.18
C LEU A 159 -12.88 23.65 -5.88
N PRO A 160 -12.41 23.34 -7.11
CA PRO A 160 -12.58 22.01 -7.69
C PRO A 160 -11.89 20.91 -6.88
N SER A 161 -10.64 21.13 -6.43
CA SER A 161 -9.93 20.16 -5.58
C SER A 161 -10.62 19.96 -4.23
N ALA A 162 -11.22 21.02 -3.68
CA ALA A 162 -12.02 20.94 -2.46
C ALA A 162 -13.23 20.01 -2.62
N ILE A 163 -13.98 20.17 -3.72
CA ILE A 163 -15.14 19.34 -4.03
C ILE A 163 -14.71 17.88 -4.22
N GLU A 164 -13.62 17.64 -4.96
CA GLU A 164 -13.03 16.30 -5.16
C GLU A 164 -12.68 15.65 -3.82
N LYS A 165 -11.95 16.37 -2.95
CA LYS A 165 -11.54 15.84 -1.63
C LYS A 165 -12.71 15.62 -0.68
N PHE A 166 -13.73 16.48 -0.73
CA PHE A 166 -14.94 16.31 0.06
C PHE A 166 -15.73 15.06 -0.37
N SER A 167 -15.88 14.86 -1.67
CA SER A 167 -16.57 13.67 -2.20
C SER A 167 -15.79 12.38 -1.89
N GLU A 168 -14.46 12.37 -2.04
CA GLU A 168 -13.58 11.27 -1.63
C GLU A 168 -13.72 10.95 -0.13
N ALA A 169 -13.71 11.97 0.72
CA ALA A 169 -13.87 11.83 2.16
C ALA A 169 -15.25 11.28 2.53
N ARG A 170 -16.32 11.75 1.86
CA ARG A 170 -17.70 11.28 2.08
C ARG A 170 -17.87 9.80 1.73
N VAL A 171 -17.30 9.36 0.61
CA VAL A 171 -17.36 7.94 0.19
C VAL A 171 -16.59 7.07 1.17
N SER A 172 -15.39 7.49 1.58
CA SER A 172 -14.59 6.77 2.56
C SER A 172 -15.28 6.69 3.93
N ALA A 173 -15.87 7.80 4.39
CA ALA A 173 -16.65 7.86 5.62
C ALA A 173 -17.86 6.91 5.58
N ARG A 174 -18.58 6.83 4.46
CA ARG A 174 -19.69 5.86 4.28
C ARG A 174 -19.21 4.42 4.35
N ARG A 175 -18.06 4.08 3.78
CA ARG A 175 -17.52 2.71 3.85
C ARG A 175 -17.16 2.34 5.29
N ILE A 176 -16.54 3.28 6.00
CA ILE A 176 -16.22 3.10 7.42
C ILE A 176 -17.52 2.94 8.22
N ASP A 177 -18.52 3.79 8.00
CA ASP A 177 -19.83 3.69 8.66
C ASP A 177 -20.53 2.35 8.39
N GLN A 178 -20.58 1.92 7.13
CA GLN A 178 -21.10 0.59 6.75
C GLN A 178 -20.32 -0.55 7.42
N PHE A 179 -19.00 -0.43 7.52
CA PHE A 179 -18.16 -1.41 8.19
C PHE A 179 -18.41 -1.43 9.71
N MET A 180 -18.57 -0.26 10.33
CA MET A 180 -18.85 -0.12 11.77
C MET A 180 -20.26 -0.58 12.14
N GLN A 181 -21.20 -0.61 11.19
CA GLN A 181 -22.55 -1.15 11.35
C GLN A 181 -22.66 -2.66 11.13
N LEU A 182 -21.57 -3.35 10.76
CA LEU A 182 -21.58 -4.80 10.64
C LEU A 182 -21.91 -5.46 11.98
N ASP A 183 -22.68 -6.54 11.91
CA ASP A 183 -23.08 -7.29 13.10
C ASP A 183 -21.86 -7.79 13.87
N THR A 184 -21.81 -7.45 15.15
CA THR A 184 -20.80 -7.99 16.06
C THR A 184 -21.24 -9.35 16.55
N LEU A 185 -20.31 -10.31 16.64
CA LEU A 185 -20.56 -11.56 17.36
C LEU A 185 -21.08 -11.23 18.76
N SER A 186 -22.26 -11.75 19.11
CA SER A 186 -22.89 -11.39 20.36
C SER A 186 -22.01 -11.86 21.52
N ASN A 187 -21.58 -10.92 22.37
CA ASN A 187 -20.87 -11.21 23.62
C ASN A 187 -21.78 -11.85 24.68
N LYS A 188 -22.93 -12.43 24.29
CA LYS A 188 -23.79 -13.23 25.15
C LYS A 188 -23.14 -14.60 25.43
N ARG A 189 -21.90 -14.59 25.90
CA ARG A 189 -21.46 -15.63 26.84
C ARG A 189 -22.28 -15.32 28.09
N GLU A 190 -23.37 -16.05 28.30
CA GLU A 190 -23.89 -16.21 29.66
C GLU A 190 -22.78 -16.89 30.46
N LYS A 191 -21.86 -16.09 30.99
CA LYS A 191 -20.91 -16.51 32.01
C LYS A 191 -21.76 -16.84 33.23
N MET A 192 -22.27 -18.06 33.28
CA MET A 192 -22.81 -18.61 34.50
C MET A 192 -21.62 -18.81 35.43
N GLU A 193 -21.47 -17.93 36.42
CA GLU A 193 -20.45 -18.02 37.46
C GLU A 193 -20.59 -19.28 38.33
N ASN A 194 -21.72 -19.98 38.22
CA ASN A 194 -21.92 -21.27 38.87
C ASN A 194 -21.08 -22.34 38.16
N LYS A 195 -19.95 -22.70 38.80
CA LYS A 195 -19.23 -23.94 38.53
C LYS A 195 -20.22 -25.10 38.64
N ASN A 196 -20.50 -25.75 37.52
CA ASN A 196 -21.07 -27.09 37.57
C ASN A 196 -19.90 -28.02 37.92
N GLU A 197 -19.99 -28.73 39.04
CA GLU A 197 -18.87 -29.55 39.53
C GLU A 197 -18.56 -30.72 38.59
N ASP A 198 -19.58 -31.22 37.87
CA ASP A 198 -19.47 -32.43 37.06
C ASP A 198 -19.03 -32.20 35.60
N HIS A 199 -19.49 -31.12 34.97
CA HIS A 199 -19.31 -30.90 33.52
C HIS A 199 -18.70 -29.53 33.18
N ALA A 200 -17.69 -29.54 32.32
CA ALA A 200 -17.02 -28.35 31.79
C ALA A 200 -17.83 -27.69 30.66
N ILE A 201 -18.44 -28.51 29.80
CA ILE A 201 -19.16 -28.08 28.60
C ILE A 201 -20.47 -28.86 28.52
N ILE A 202 -21.57 -28.14 28.35
CA ILE A 202 -22.90 -28.69 28.13
C ILE A 202 -23.49 -28.04 26.88
N ILE A 203 -23.75 -28.87 25.87
CA ILE A 203 -24.44 -28.49 24.63
C ILE A 203 -25.73 -29.31 24.57
N GLU A 204 -26.88 -28.63 24.55
CA GLU A 204 -28.22 -29.25 24.55
C GLU A 204 -29.05 -28.72 23.38
N ASP A 205 -29.38 -29.62 22.45
CA ASP A 205 -30.14 -29.40 21.21
C ASP A 205 -29.72 -28.12 20.47
N ALA A 206 -28.42 -27.85 20.49
CA ALA A 206 -27.85 -26.61 19.99
C ALA A 206 -27.65 -26.67 18.47
N SER A 207 -28.24 -25.71 17.76
CA SER A 207 -28.05 -25.53 16.33
C SER A 207 -27.13 -24.34 16.06
N PHE A 208 -26.05 -24.57 15.31
CA PHE A 208 -25.07 -23.56 14.97
C PHE A 208 -25.05 -23.28 13.48
N SER A 209 -24.65 -22.06 13.10
CA SER A 209 -24.44 -21.75 11.70
C SER A 209 -23.42 -20.65 11.40
N TRP A 210 -22.66 -20.86 10.32
CA TRP A 210 -21.78 -19.86 9.71
C TRP A 210 -22.55 -18.75 8.95
N THR A 211 -23.76 -19.06 8.48
CA THR A 211 -24.69 -18.17 7.75
C THR A 211 -26.10 -18.24 8.37
N ASP A 212 -27.10 -17.47 7.94
CA ASP A 212 -28.44 -17.53 8.57
C ASP A 212 -29.18 -18.89 8.43
N THR A 213 -28.58 -19.88 7.76
CA THR A 213 -29.13 -21.23 7.53
C THR A 213 -28.58 -22.25 8.52
N PRO A 214 -29.39 -22.84 9.43
CA PRO A 214 -28.90 -23.75 10.48
C PRO A 214 -28.18 -24.97 9.88
N LEU A 215 -26.94 -25.21 10.29
CA LEU A 215 -26.14 -26.31 9.74
C LEU A 215 -26.39 -27.62 10.48
N PHE A 216 -26.37 -27.66 11.83
CA PHE A 216 -26.41 -28.92 12.59
C PHE A 216 -26.93 -28.78 14.03
N SER A 217 -27.76 -29.71 14.52
CA SER A 217 -28.15 -29.86 15.94
C SER A 217 -27.22 -30.85 16.68
N ARG A 218 -26.76 -30.52 17.89
CA ARG A 218 -25.75 -31.31 18.63
C ARG A 218 -26.03 -31.38 20.14
N ASN A 219 -25.76 -32.55 20.71
CA ASN A 219 -25.72 -32.81 22.15
C ASN A 219 -24.30 -33.25 22.55
N LEU A 220 -23.68 -32.57 23.53
CA LEU A 220 -22.32 -32.86 23.98
C LEU A 220 -22.19 -32.50 25.47
N LYS A 221 -21.68 -33.43 26.28
CA LYS A 221 -21.44 -33.22 27.73
C LYS A 221 -20.04 -33.69 28.11
N VAL A 222 -19.10 -32.75 28.25
CA VAL A 222 -17.69 -33.04 28.59
C VAL A 222 -17.48 -32.87 30.09
N ARG A 223 -16.91 -33.89 30.76
CA ARG A 223 -16.64 -33.84 32.21
C ARG A 223 -15.47 -32.92 32.55
N ASN A 224 -15.43 -32.43 33.79
CA ASN A 224 -14.29 -31.64 34.26
C ASN A 224 -13.04 -32.52 34.41
N GLY A 225 -11.88 -32.02 33.96
CA GLY A 225 -10.58 -32.67 34.15
C GLY A 225 -10.29 -33.89 33.27
N THR A 226 -11.20 -34.24 32.35
CA THR A 226 -11.06 -35.39 31.44
C THR A 226 -10.43 -35.00 30.11
N LEU A 227 -9.86 -36.00 29.43
CA LEU A 227 -9.41 -35.92 28.04
C LEU A 227 -10.49 -36.51 27.14
N ALA A 228 -11.16 -35.66 26.36
CA ALA A 228 -12.17 -36.04 25.38
C ALA A 228 -11.57 -36.08 23.95
N GLY A 229 -11.64 -37.23 23.29
CA GLY A 229 -11.25 -37.41 21.90
C GLY A 229 -12.43 -37.22 20.94
N VAL A 230 -12.23 -36.54 19.80
CA VAL A 230 -13.26 -36.38 18.76
C VAL A 230 -12.74 -36.97 17.44
N LYS A 231 -13.44 -38.00 16.94
CA LYS A 231 -13.15 -38.70 15.68
C LYS A 231 -14.25 -38.45 14.65
N GLY A 232 -13.91 -38.42 13.37
CA GLY A 232 -14.89 -38.37 12.28
C GLY A 232 -14.22 -38.16 10.90
N PRO A 233 -14.93 -38.40 9.78
CA PRO A 233 -14.40 -38.18 8.45
C PRO A 233 -14.04 -36.72 8.18
N ILE A 234 -13.25 -36.48 7.13
CA ILE A 234 -12.93 -35.12 6.66
C ILE A 234 -14.25 -34.45 6.25
N GLY A 235 -14.45 -33.19 6.67
CA GLY A 235 -15.68 -32.46 6.39
C GLY A 235 -16.86 -32.76 7.32
N ALA A 236 -16.71 -33.63 8.33
CA ALA A 236 -17.78 -33.89 9.31
C ALA A 236 -18.21 -32.65 10.10
N GLY A 237 -17.33 -31.64 10.24
CA GLY A 237 -17.54 -30.40 11.01
C GLY A 237 -16.84 -30.37 12.37
N LYS A 238 -15.70 -31.07 12.52
CA LYS A 238 -14.93 -31.16 13.77
C LYS A 238 -14.37 -29.80 14.19
N SER A 239 -13.69 -29.10 13.29
CA SER A 239 -13.22 -27.73 13.53
C SER A 239 -14.40 -26.75 13.76
N THR A 240 -15.54 -26.99 13.10
CA THR A 240 -16.79 -26.24 13.36
C THR A 240 -17.29 -26.43 14.80
N LEU A 241 -17.13 -27.62 15.40
CA LEU A 241 -17.46 -27.85 16.81
C LEU A 241 -16.61 -26.98 17.74
N LEU A 242 -15.31 -26.94 17.50
CA LEU A 242 -14.38 -26.13 18.29
C LEU A 242 -14.67 -24.64 18.13
N ALA A 243 -14.96 -24.19 16.91
CA ALA A 243 -15.36 -22.82 16.62
C ALA A 243 -16.68 -22.43 17.32
N ALA A 244 -17.65 -23.36 17.43
CA ALA A 244 -18.86 -23.16 18.21
C ALA A 244 -18.57 -23.00 19.72
N ILE A 245 -17.70 -23.85 20.28
CA ILE A 245 -17.26 -23.75 21.69
C ILE A 245 -16.52 -22.43 21.95
N LEU A 246 -15.72 -21.95 21.00
CA LEU A 246 -15.01 -20.67 21.09
C LEU A 246 -15.93 -19.44 20.95
N ASN A 247 -17.19 -19.63 20.56
CA ASN A 247 -18.15 -18.58 20.21
C ASN A 247 -17.77 -17.79 18.95
N GLU A 248 -17.18 -18.47 17.95
CA GLU A 248 -16.90 -17.91 16.61
C GLU A 248 -18.05 -18.15 15.62
N ILE A 249 -19.06 -18.94 16.02
CA ILE A 249 -20.24 -19.30 15.22
C ILE A 249 -21.49 -18.94 16.03
N ASN A 250 -22.50 -18.36 15.37
CA ASN A 250 -23.74 -17.99 16.01
C ASN A 250 -24.59 -19.22 16.39
N LEU A 251 -25.12 -19.20 17.62
CA LEU A 251 -26.13 -20.14 18.10
C LEU A 251 -27.51 -19.71 17.60
N VAL A 252 -28.17 -20.56 16.81
CA VAL A 252 -29.50 -20.31 16.23
C VAL A 252 -30.61 -20.80 17.18
N SER A 253 -30.42 -21.97 17.78
CA SER A 253 -31.38 -22.59 18.71
C SER A 253 -30.66 -23.47 19.72
N GLY A 254 -31.32 -23.82 20.83
CA GLY A 254 -30.76 -24.68 21.89
C GLY A 254 -29.91 -23.92 22.91
N LYS A 255 -29.07 -24.63 23.65
CA LYS A 255 -28.24 -24.08 24.74
C LYS A 255 -26.79 -24.54 24.66
N LEU A 256 -25.87 -23.59 24.81
CA LEU A 256 -24.43 -23.82 24.98
C LEU A 256 -24.02 -23.21 26.32
N GLN A 257 -23.58 -24.04 27.27
CA GLN A 257 -23.11 -23.64 28.59
C GLN A 257 -21.66 -24.06 28.77
N LEU A 258 -20.82 -23.08 29.11
CA LEU A 258 -19.39 -23.28 29.39
C LEU A 258 -19.16 -22.94 30.87
N HIS A 259 -18.72 -23.92 31.65
CA HIS A 259 -18.45 -23.78 33.08
C HIS A 259 -16.94 -23.60 33.35
N VAL A 260 -16.23 -22.91 32.47
CA VAL A 260 -14.78 -22.70 32.52
C VAL A 260 -14.43 -21.21 32.45
N LYS A 261 -13.38 -20.78 33.16
CA LYS A 261 -12.99 -19.36 33.21
C LYS A 261 -12.10 -18.97 32.03
N SER A 262 -11.19 -19.86 31.64
CA SER A 262 -10.22 -19.63 30.57
C SER A 262 -10.20 -20.80 29.58
N ILE A 263 -10.05 -20.47 28.30
CA ILE A 263 -9.96 -21.41 27.19
C ILE A 263 -8.62 -21.19 26.48
N SER A 264 -7.95 -22.27 26.13
CA SER A 264 -6.74 -22.27 25.30
C SER A 264 -7.02 -23.01 24.01
N TYR A 265 -6.51 -22.52 22.88
CA TYR A 265 -6.80 -23.06 21.56
C TYR A 265 -5.52 -23.27 20.74
N ALA A 266 -5.35 -24.48 20.21
CA ALA A 266 -4.36 -24.81 19.20
C ALA A 266 -5.06 -25.10 17.86
N PRO A 267 -5.02 -24.17 16.89
CA PRO A 267 -5.68 -24.34 15.59
C PRO A 267 -4.98 -25.38 14.71
N GLN A 268 -5.75 -25.96 13.77
CA GLN A 268 -5.23 -26.90 12.77
C GLN A 268 -4.15 -26.28 11.88
N SER A 269 -4.33 -25.01 11.50
CA SER A 269 -3.28 -24.21 10.85
C SER A 269 -2.62 -23.34 11.89
N ALA A 270 -1.37 -23.66 12.25
CA ALA A 270 -0.61 -22.92 13.23
C ALA A 270 -0.42 -21.45 12.81
N TRP A 271 -0.97 -20.53 13.61
CA TRP A 271 -0.82 -19.10 13.41
C TRP A 271 0.43 -18.58 14.12
N ILE A 272 1.34 -17.93 13.39
CA ILE A 272 2.57 -17.32 13.92
C ILE A 272 2.59 -15.87 13.43
N PHE A 273 2.72 -14.92 14.34
CA PHE A 273 2.82 -13.50 14.00
C PHE A 273 4.28 -13.05 13.98
N ALA A 274 4.55 -11.95 13.28
CA ALA A 274 5.90 -11.43 13.07
C ALA A 274 6.48 -10.82 14.36
N ASP A 275 7.18 -11.64 15.13
CA ASP A 275 7.89 -11.33 16.37
C ASP A 275 8.83 -12.50 16.73
N THR A 276 9.50 -12.45 17.88
CA THR A 276 10.34 -13.53 18.40
C THR A 276 9.55 -14.82 18.67
N ILE A 277 10.23 -15.97 18.66
CA ILE A 277 9.65 -17.26 19.09
C ILE A 277 9.11 -17.11 20.51
N ARG A 278 9.89 -16.48 21.41
CA ARG A 278 9.48 -16.20 22.79
C ARG A 278 8.18 -15.41 22.86
N ALA A 279 8.08 -14.28 22.15
CA ALA A 279 6.86 -13.46 22.13
C ALA A 279 5.65 -14.24 21.60
N ASN A 280 5.86 -15.08 20.58
CA ASN A 280 4.83 -15.95 20.04
C ASN A 280 4.31 -16.98 21.07
N ILE A 281 5.19 -17.53 21.92
CA ILE A 281 4.80 -18.52 22.95
C ILE A 281 4.16 -17.84 24.15
N LEU A 282 4.72 -16.70 24.61
CA LEU A 282 4.22 -15.97 25.78
C LEU A 282 2.85 -15.32 25.53
N LEU A 283 2.65 -14.76 24.33
CA LEU A 283 1.42 -14.11 23.88
C LEU A 283 0.78 -13.21 24.96
N GLY A 284 1.48 -12.14 25.36
CA GLY A 284 0.99 -11.16 26.35
C GLY A 284 1.12 -11.58 27.83
N LYS A 285 1.47 -12.84 28.12
CA LYS A 285 1.73 -13.30 29.49
C LYS A 285 3.16 -12.95 29.95
N PRO A 286 3.38 -12.70 31.25
CA PRO A 286 4.71 -12.49 31.79
C PRO A 286 5.56 -13.77 31.66
N MET A 287 6.87 -13.59 31.51
CA MET A 287 7.84 -14.69 31.45
C MET A 287 7.97 -15.36 32.82
N ASN A 288 7.80 -16.68 32.85
CA ASN A 288 8.11 -17.56 33.97
C ASN A 288 9.08 -18.62 33.47
N ASP A 289 10.33 -18.52 33.89
CA ASP A 289 11.43 -19.31 33.34
C ASP A 289 11.25 -20.82 33.56
N GLU A 290 10.74 -21.23 34.72
CA GLU A 290 10.53 -22.66 35.02
C GLU A 290 9.43 -23.24 34.13
N ARG A 291 8.29 -22.55 34.05
CA ARG A 291 7.17 -22.99 33.20
C ARG A 291 7.57 -22.99 31.74
N TYR A 292 8.26 -21.95 31.28
CA TYR A 292 8.70 -21.82 29.90
C TYR A 292 9.61 -22.99 29.51
N LYS A 293 10.65 -23.27 30.32
CA LYS A 293 11.55 -24.41 30.09
C LYS A 293 10.82 -25.76 30.07
N ASN A 294 9.87 -25.96 30.98
CA ASN A 294 9.08 -27.20 31.02
C ASN A 294 8.21 -27.36 29.76
N VAL A 295 7.57 -26.28 29.29
CA VAL A 295 6.73 -26.29 28.08
C VAL A 295 7.58 -26.53 26.82
N ILE A 296 8.74 -25.86 26.70
CA ILE A 296 9.66 -26.06 25.58
C ILE A 296 10.11 -27.52 25.49
N LYS A 297 10.53 -28.10 26.62
CA LYS A 297 10.98 -29.50 26.69
C LYS A 297 9.87 -30.49 26.35
N ALA A 298 8.66 -30.27 26.86
CA ALA A 298 7.55 -31.17 26.60
C ALA A 298 7.07 -31.12 25.13
N CYS A 299 7.20 -29.97 24.48
CA CYS A 299 6.93 -29.81 23.05
C CYS A 299 8.08 -30.29 22.14
N CYS A 300 9.19 -30.83 22.68
CA CYS A 300 10.41 -31.13 21.92
C CYS A 300 10.93 -29.95 21.09
N LEU A 301 10.85 -28.71 21.60
CA LEU A 301 11.38 -27.53 20.90
C LEU A 301 12.83 -27.22 21.26
N ASP A 302 13.36 -27.88 22.29
CA ASP A 302 14.71 -27.76 22.81
C ASP A 302 15.77 -27.97 21.74
N THR A 303 15.69 -29.05 20.96
CA THR A 303 16.62 -29.29 19.86
C THR A 303 16.48 -28.24 18.74
N ASP A 304 15.26 -27.82 18.40
CA ASP A 304 15.09 -26.76 17.38
C ASP A 304 15.69 -25.43 17.82
N LEU A 305 15.53 -25.06 19.10
CA LEU A 305 16.07 -23.82 19.66
C LEU A 305 17.60 -23.84 19.75
N GLU A 306 18.20 -24.98 20.10
CA GLU A 306 19.66 -25.18 20.05
C GLU A 306 20.18 -25.06 18.61
N ASN A 307 19.43 -25.59 17.64
CA ASN A 307 19.76 -25.51 16.22
C ASN A 307 19.73 -24.07 15.69
N PHE A 308 19.00 -23.16 16.33
CA PHE A 308 18.99 -21.73 15.98
C PHE A 308 20.21 -20.96 16.50
N GLY A 309 21.18 -21.63 17.14
CA GLY A 309 22.44 -21.03 17.60
C GLY A 309 22.27 -20.12 18.81
N GLU A 310 23.19 -19.15 18.99
CA GLU A 310 23.21 -18.27 20.17
C GLU A 310 21.95 -17.39 20.33
N VAL A 311 21.19 -17.16 19.26
CA VAL A 311 19.95 -16.37 19.28
C VAL A 311 18.79 -17.15 19.89
N GLY A 312 18.77 -18.49 19.74
CA GLY A 312 17.77 -19.38 20.34
C GLY A 312 16.33 -18.92 20.14
N ASP A 313 15.63 -18.67 21.26
CA ASP A 313 14.22 -18.28 21.31
C ASP A 313 13.94 -16.79 21.02
N LEU A 314 14.99 -15.96 20.92
CA LEU A 314 14.91 -14.55 20.53
C LEU A 314 14.92 -14.36 19.02
N LEU A 315 14.97 -15.45 18.24
CA LEU A 315 14.94 -15.39 16.79
C LEU A 315 13.65 -14.73 16.30
N ILE A 316 13.78 -13.63 15.56
CA ILE A 316 12.63 -12.92 14.97
C ILE A 316 12.12 -13.73 13.79
N ILE A 317 10.88 -14.20 13.92
CA ILE A 317 10.17 -14.91 12.87
C ILE A 317 9.47 -13.88 11.97
N GLY A 318 9.57 -14.08 10.66
CA GLY A 318 8.81 -13.29 9.68
C GLY A 318 7.32 -13.61 9.68
N ASP A 319 6.57 -12.85 8.89
CA ASP A 319 5.12 -13.04 8.77
C ASP A 319 4.77 -14.48 8.35
N LYS A 320 3.73 -15.06 8.98
CA LYS A 320 3.27 -16.45 8.82
C LYS A 320 4.30 -17.54 9.13
N GLY A 321 5.48 -17.21 9.65
CA GLY A 321 6.52 -18.21 9.97
C GLY A 321 6.95 -19.04 8.77
N VAL A 322 7.09 -18.42 7.60
CA VAL A 322 7.53 -19.11 6.36
C VAL A 322 8.89 -19.79 6.54
N SER A 323 9.76 -19.23 7.37
CA SER A 323 11.08 -19.78 7.69
C SER A 323 11.07 -21.04 8.57
N LEU A 324 9.91 -21.43 9.11
CA LEU A 324 9.76 -22.57 10.01
C LEU A 324 9.10 -23.75 9.28
N SER A 325 9.52 -24.98 9.62
CA SER A 325 8.88 -26.19 9.11
C SER A 325 7.43 -26.31 9.62
N GLY A 326 6.60 -27.08 8.92
CA GLY A 326 5.22 -27.34 9.34
C GLY A 326 5.12 -27.87 10.77
N GLY A 327 5.99 -28.83 11.12
CA GLY A 327 6.07 -29.41 12.46
C GLY A 327 6.59 -28.43 13.52
N GLN A 328 7.53 -27.54 13.18
CA GLN A 328 7.98 -26.48 14.10
C GLN A 328 6.86 -25.47 14.40
N ARG A 329 6.13 -25.02 13.37
CA ARG A 329 4.99 -24.12 13.57
C ARG A 329 3.91 -24.74 14.45
N ALA A 330 3.58 -26.01 14.21
CA ALA A 330 2.62 -26.76 15.03
C ALA A 330 3.06 -26.82 16.51
N ARG A 331 4.34 -27.15 16.77
CA ARG A 331 4.90 -27.22 18.12
C ARG A 331 4.95 -25.87 18.83
N ILE A 332 5.28 -24.78 18.14
CA ILE A 332 5.25 -23.42 18.72
C ILE A 332 3.82 -23.01 19.07
N SER A 333 2.85 -23.30 18.18
CA SER A 333 1.43 -23.05 18.44
C SER A 333 0.92 -23.86 19.64
N LEU A 334 1.35 -25.12 19.76
CA LEU A 334 1.04 -25.96 20.92
C LEU A 334 1.70 -25.44 22.20
N ALA A 335 2.98 -25.03 22.15
CA ALA A 335 3.69 -24.44 23.28
C ALA A 335 2.99 -23.18 23.79
N ARG A 336 2.53 -22.31 22.89
CA ARG A 336 1.69 -21.15 23.22
C ARG A 336 0.42 -21.58 23.98
N ALA A 337 -0.29 -22.58 23.47
CA ALA A 337 -1.49 -23.09 24.11
C ALA A 337 -1.22 -23.60 25.53
N LEU A 338 -0.14 -24.35 25.74
CA LEU A 338 0.28 -24.89 27.04
C LEU A 338 0.70 -23.81 28.05
N TYR A 339 1.46 -22.81 27.57
CA TYR A 339 1.97 -21.73 28.40
C TYR A 339 0.85 -20.85 28.97
N ALA A 340 -0.24 -20.65 28.21
CA ALA A 340 -1.36 -19.78 28.59
C ALA A 340 -2.11 -20.16 29.88
N ASP A 341 -2.00 -21.41 30.35
CA ASP A 341 -2.68 -21.97 31.54
C ASP A 341 -4.20 -21.81 31.55
N ALA A 342 -4.90 -22.60 30.74
CA ALA A 342 -6.36 -22.57 30.69
C ALA A 342 -7.02 -23.64 31.56
N ASP A 343 -8.32 -23.51 31.79
CA ASP A 343 -9.16 -24.57 32.38
C ASP A 343 -9.59 -25.59 31.31
N LEU A 344 -9.83 -25.10 30.08
CA LEU A 344 -10.22 -25.90 28.91
C LEU A 344 -9.20 -25.73 27.77
N TYR A 345 -8.71 -26.85 27.24
CA TYR A 345 -7.82 -26.89 26.09
C TYR A 345 -8.54 -27.48 24.87
N LEU A 346 -8.58 -26.72 23.78
CA LEU A 346 -9.14 -27.14 22.50
C LEU A 346 -8.00 -27.36 21.51
N LEU A 347 -7.77 -28.60 21.10
CA LEU A 347 -6.65 -29.00 20.26
C LEU A 347 -7.18 -29.54 18.92
N ASP A 348 -7.00 -28.76 17.84
CA ASP A 348 -7.47 -29.11 16.50
C ASP A 348 -6.34 -29.75 15.68
N ASP A 349 -6.19 -31.07 15.80
CA ASP A 349 -5.19 -31.89 15.11
C ASP A 349 -3.73 -31.40 15.21
N PRO A 350 -3.21 -31.10 16.43
CA PRO A 350 -1.88 -30.50 16.60
C PRO A 350 -0.71 -31.42 16.21
N LEU A 351 -0.96 -32.72 15.98
CA LEU A 351 0.05 -33.75 15.72
C LEU A 351 0.17 -34.13 14.24
N ALA A 352 -0.63 -33.53 13.34
CA ALA A 352 -0.71 -33.94 11.94
C ALA A 352 0.58 -33.72 11.14
N ALA A 353 1.35 -32.68 11.48
CA ALA A 353 2.56 -32.25 10.77
C ALA A 353 3.87 -32.73 11.42
N VAL A 354 3.79 -33.66 12.37
CA VAL A 354 4.90 -34.08 13.23
C VAL A 354 5.17 -35.57 13.08
N ASP A 355 6.44 -35.97 13.08
CA ASP A 355 6.84 -37.38 12.97
C ASP A 355 6.23 -38.25 14.08
N PRO A 356 5.89 -39.53 13.82
CA PRO A 356 5.22 -40.39 14.80
C PRO A 356 5.92 -40.50 16.16
N LYS A 357 7.27 -40.52 16.19
CA LYS A 357 8.06 -40.56 17.42
C LYS A 357 7.87 -39.29 18.25
N VAL A 358 7.96 -38.13 17.60
CA VAL A 358 7.79 -36.81 18.25
C VAL A 358 6.33 -36.59 18.64
N ALA A 359 5.38 -37.01 17.79
CA ALA A 359 3.96 -36.97 18.10
C ALA A 359 3.62 -37.77 19.35
N LYS A 360 4.19 -38.98 19.50
CA LYS A 360 4.03 -39.80 20.70
C LYS A 360 4.62 -39.12 21.94
N HIS A 361 5.82 -38.55 21.83
CA HIS A 361 6.42 -37.80 22.95
C HIS A 361 5.55 -36.61 23.37
N ILE A 362 5.08 -35.81 22.41
CA ILE A 362 4.19 -34.67 22.68
C ILE A 362 2.88 -35.15 23.31
N PHE A 363 2.32 -36.26 22.82
CA PHE A 363 1.12 -36.83 23.42
C PHE A 363 1.40 -37.20 24.89
N ASP A 364 2.43 -37.98 25.17
CA ASP A 364 2.75 -38.47 26.52
C ASP A 364 3.07 -37.32 27.50
N GLN A 365 3.84 -36.31 27.05
CA GLN A 365 4.34 -35.23 27.90
C GLN A 365 3.42 -34.00 27.96
N CYS A 366 2.65 -33.70 26.91
CA CYS A 366 1.77 -32.52 26.84
C CYS A 366 0.28 -32.86 26.98
N ILE A 367 -0.24 -33.85 26.26
CA ILE A 367 -1.70 -34.02 26.04
C ILE A 367 -2.32 -35.13 26.90
N GLY A 368 -1.63 -36.25 27.05
CA GLY A 368 -2.12 -37.51 27.59
C GLY A 368 -2.39 -37.52 29.11
N PRO A 369 -2.77 -38.67 29.68
CA PRO A 369 -3.22 -38.75 31.07
C PRO A 369 -2.10 -38.48 32.10
N ARG A 370 -0.83 -38.67 31.73
CA ARG A 370 0.35 -38.45 32.57
C ARG A 370 1.10 -37.14 32.25
N SER A 371 0.48 -36.25 31.48
CA SER A 371 1.12 -35.08 30.90
C SER A 371 1.10 -33.82 31.81
N LEU A 372 1.71 -32.74 31.33
CA LEU A 372 1.62 -31.39 31.91
C LEU A 372 0.19 -30.88 32.07
N LEU A 373 -0.75 -31.33 31.23
CA LEU A 373 -2.16 -30.93 31.27
C LEU A 373 -3.02 -31.87 32.12
N ARG A 374 -2.41 -32.73 32.94
CA ARG A 374 -3.14 -33.63 33.83
C ARG A 374 -4.08 -32.86 34.75
N GLY A 375 -5.33 -33.31 34.83
CA GLY A 375 -6.38 -32.68 35.65
C GLY A 375 -7.05 -31.47 35.02
N LYS A 376 -6.61 -31.04 33.83
CA LYS A 376 -7.30 -30.02 33.02
C LYS A 376 -8.26 -30.67 32.02
N THR A 377 -9.33 -29.97 31.69
CA THR A 377 -10.28 -30.43 30.66
C THR A 377 -9.67 -30.23 29.28
N ARG A 378 -9.66 -31.27 28.45
CA ARG A 378 -9.01 -31.27 27.14
C ARG A 378 -9.93 -31.87 26.08
N ILE A 379 -10.05 -31.23 24.93
CA ILE A 379 -10.69 -31.78 23.73
C ILE A 379 -9.62 -31.93 22.66
N LEU A 380 -9.34 -33.17 22.27
CA LEU A 380 -8.41 -33.52 21.21
C LEU A 380 -9.19 -33.97 19.98
N VAL A 381 -9.16 -33.14 18.93
CA VAL A 381 -9.54 -33.57 17.59
C VAL A 381 -8.30 -34.16 16.94
N THR A 382 -8.36 -35.42 16.51
CA THR A 382 -7.27 -36.00 15.72
C THR A 382 -7.78 -37.07 14.76
N HIS A 383 -7.09 -37.20 13.64
CA HIS A 383 -7.29 -38.31 12.70
C HIS A 383 -6.55 -39.58 13.12
N GLN A 384 -5.59 -39.48 14.04
CA GLN A 384 -4.74 -40.60 14.47
C GLN A 384 -5.44 -41.39 15.58
N THR A 385 -5.91 -42.60 15.23
CA THR A 385 -6.75 -43.45 16.09
C THR A 385 -6.04 -43.96 17.33
N HIS A 386 -4.74 -44.18 17.27
CA HIS A 386 -3.96 -44.74 18.37
C HIS A 386 -3.96 -43.86 19.62
N PHE A 387 -4.00 -42.53 19.47
CA PHE A 387 -4.08 -41.58 20.58
C PHE A 387 -5.46 -41.53 21.24
N LEU A 388 -6.53 -41.92 20.53
CA LEU A 388 -7.89 -41.90 21.08
C LEU A 388 -8.11 -43.00 22.11
N VAL A 389 -7.33 -44.08 22.08
CA VAL A 389 -7.45 -45.21 23.01
C VAL A 389 -7.15 -44.80 24.46
N GLU A 390 -6.28 -43.79 24.65
CA GLU A 390 -5.87 -43.28 25.96
C GLU A 390 -6.75 -42.12 26.47
N THR A 391 -7.85 -41.83 25.79
CA THR A 391 -8.79 -40.75 26.18
C THR A 391 -9.87 -41.27 27.12
N ASP A 392 -10.38 -40.41 28.00
CA ASP A 392 -11.41 -40.75 28.99
C ASP A 392 -12.82 -40.81 28.37
N GLN A 393 -13.05 -40.00 27.33
CA GLN A 393 -14.32 -39.94 26.59
C GLN A 393 -14.04 -39.85 25.09
N ILE A 394 -14.77 -40.59 24.26
CA ILE A 394 -14.62 -40.55 22.80
C ILE A 394 -15.95 -40.17 22.16
N TYR A 395 -15.91 -39.16 21.29
CA TYR A 395 -17.06 -38.71 20.50
C TYR A 395 -16.83 -39.02 19.03
N LEU A 396 -17.78 -39.71 18.41
CA LEU A 396 -17.82 -39.92 16.97
C LEU A 396 -18.71 -38.87 16.32
N MET A 397 -18.19 -38.24 15.27
CA MET A 397 -18.91 -37.22 14.53
C MET A 397 -19.19 -37.66 13.10
N THR A 398 -20.47 -37.78 12.75
CA THR A 398 -20.93 -38.25 11.45
C THR A 398 -22.04 -37.33 10.93
N ASN A 399 -21.89 -36.79 9.71
CA ASN A 399 -22.87 -35.88 9.08
C ASN A 399 -23.38 -34.75 10.01
N GLY A 400 -22.51 -34.25 10.88
CA GLY A 400 -22.81 -33.15 11.80
C GLY A 400 -23.54 -33.52 13.09
N GLN A 401 -23.85 -34.79 13.33
CA GLN A 401 -24.32 -35.32 14.62
C GLN A 401 -23.14 -35.84 15.46
N ILE A 402 -23.28 -35.80 16.79
CA ILE A 402 -22.30 -36.29 17.76
C ILE A 402 -22.91 -37.48 18.51
N GLU A 403 -22.20 -38.59 18.55
CA GLU A 403 -22.52 -39.76 19.37
C GLU A 403 -21.34 -40.04 20.33
N GLU A 404 -21.63 -40.25 21.62
CA GLU A 404 -20.63 -40.69 22.62
C GLU A 404 -20.44 -42.21 22.49
N LEU A 405 -19.19 -42.64 22.32
CA LEU A 405 -18.83 -44.05 22.25
C LEU A 405 -18.42 -44.57 23.63
N HIS A 406 -18.98 -45.71 24.04
CA HIS A 406 -18.53 -46.42 25.23
C HIS A 406 -17.33 -47.32 24.92
N MET A 407 -16.43 -47.47 25.90
CA MET A 407 -15.12 -48.15 25.77
C MET A 407 -15.19 -49.56 25.15
N GLU A 408 -16.33 -50.25 25.29
CA GLU A 408 -16.58 -51.61 24.79
C GLU A 408 -16.80 -51.69 23.27
N GLN A 409 -17.10 -50.57 22.58
CA GLN A 409 -17.38 -50.52 21.14
C GLN A 409 -16.17 -50.09 20.28
N ILE A 410 -15.04 -49.77 20.93
CA ILE A 410 -13.81 -49.27 20.28
C ILE A 410 -13.11 -50.33 19.40
N PRO A 411 -13.02 -51.63 19.77
CA PRO A 411 -12.24 -52.59 18.99
C PRO A 411 -12.79 -52.83 17.57
N THR A 412 -14.12 -52.83 17.40
CA THR A 412 -14.79 -53.16 16.13
C THR A 412 -14.69 -52.07 15.06
N MET A 413 -14.44 -50.81 15.44
CA MET A 413 -14.27 -49.70 14.48
C MET A 413 -12.81 -49.35 14.16
N VAL A 414 -11.84 -49.80 14.97
CA VAL A 414 -10.40 -49.65 14.68
C VAL A 414 -9.95 -50.66 13.62
N LEU A 415 -10.61 -51.82 13.54
CA LEU A 415 -10.27 -52.91 12.63
C LEU A 415 -10.80 -52.76 11.19
N SER A 416 -11.67 -51.78 10.89
CA SER A 416 -12.34 -51.71 9.58
C SER A 416 -11.70 -50.78 8.54
N ASN A 417 -10.65 -50.01 8.86
CA ASN A 417 -10.05 -49.07 7.90
C ASN A 417 -8.51 -49.02 7.81
N ASP A 418 -7.77 -49.76 8.64
CA ASP A 418 -6.30 -49.76 8.59
C ASP A 418 -5.75 -51.02 7.92
N THR A 419 -5.89 -51.12 6.59
CA THR A 419 -5.07 -52.00 5.75
C THR A 419 -4.37 -51.19 4.67
N SER A 420 -3.23 -50.59 5.00
CA SER A 420 -2.09 -50.47 4.08
C SER A 420 -0.85 -49.92 4.80
N GLY A 421 0.26 -50.65 4.69
CA GLY A 421 1.60 -50.10 4.90
C GLY A 421 2.35 -50.57 6.16
N THR A 422 2.70 -51.87 6.23
CA THR A 422 3.89 -52.29 6.98
C THR A 422 5.13 -51.96 6.16
N GLU A 423 5.94 -51.00 6.62
CA GLU A 423 7.35 -50.91 6.26
C GLU A 423 8.22 -51.04 7.52
N SER A 424 9.21 -51.92 7.38
CA SER A 424 10.17 -52.36 8.37
C SER A 424 11.16 -51.26 8.74
N SER A 425 11.43 -51.20 10.04
CA SER A 425 12.46 -50.41 10.69
C SER A 425 13.88 -50.87 10.33
N ASP A 426 14.69 -49.96 9.79
CA ASP A 426 16.14 -49.93 9.98
C ASP A 426 16.57 -48.47 10.14
N ASN A 427 16.84 -48.04 11.38
CA ASN A 427 17.37 -46.72 11.69
C ASN A 427 18.90 -46.77 11.56
N LYS A 428 19.47 -45.95 10.68
CA LYS A 428 20.79 -45.36 10.90
C LYS A 428 20.59 -43.89 11.21
N GLU A 429 20.88 -43.53 12.46
CA GLU A 429 21.01 -42.16 12.93
C GLU A 429 22.05 -41.43 12.07
N THR A 430 21.67 -40.28 11.53
CA THR A 430 22.62 -39.27 11.07
C THR A 430 22.51 -38.09 12.02
N ASP A 431 23.50 -38.00 12.90
CA ASP A 431 23.74 -36.86 13.77
C ASP A 431 23.83 -35.57 12.94
N TRP A 432 22.97 -34.61 13.28
CA TRP A 432 23.08 -33.24 12.81
C TRP A 432 23.98 -32.48 13.79
N VAL A 433 25.12 -31.98 13.31
CA VAL A 433 26.06 -31.16 14.09
C VAL A 433 25.76 -29.68 13.82
N PRO A 434 25.44 -28.85 14.83
CA PRO A 434 25.37 -27.41 14.66
C PRO A 434 26.79 -26.86 14.58
N ASN A 435 27.09 -26.03 13.58
CA ASN A 435 28.28 -25.18 13.62
C ASN A 435 27.89 -23.70 13.57
N SER A 436 28.22 -23.06 14.69
CA SER A 436 28.21 -21.64 15.02
C SER A 436 29.17 -20.85 14.13
N ALA A 437 28.66 -19.93 13.31
CA ALA A 437 29.41 -18.77 12.83
C ALA A 437 28.47 -17.69 12.23
N ILE A 438 28.03 -16.79 13.11
CA ILE A 438 27.80 -15.33 12.89
C ILE A 438 27.20 -14.96 11.51
N ALA A 439 25.91 -15.23 11.34
CA ALA A 439 25.06 -14.47 10.43
C ALA A 439 24.49 -13.27 11.22
N ASP A 440 24.47 -12.07 10.61
CA ASP A 440 23.95 -10.82 11.18
C ASP A 440 22.75 -11.07 12.12
N MET A 441 23.06 -11.14 13.41
CA MET A 441 22.20 -11.74 14.45
C MET A 441 21.01 -10.84 14.72
N ASN A 442 19.84 -11.11 14.12
CA ASN A 442 18.53 -11.07 14.80
C ASN A 442 17.34 -11.31 13.87
N SER A 443 17.48 -11.32 12.54
CA SER A 443 16.33 -11.54 11.65
C SER A 443 16.69 -12.18 10.31
N ILE A 444 15.96 -13.23 9.92
CA ILE A 444 16.01 -13.85 8.57
C ILE A 444 15.55 -12.85 7.49
N ILE A 445 14.76 -11.85 7.88
CA ILE A 445 14.30 -10.77 7.02
C ILE A 445 15.43 -9.76 6.84
N LYS A 446 15.90 -9.56 5.60
CA LYS A 446 16.77 -8.42 5.30
C LYS A 446 15.98 -7.12 5.56
N ASN A 447 16.45 -6.34 6.53
CA ASN A 447 16.05 -4.94 6.69
C ASN A 447 16.30 -4.21 5.36
N GLU A 448 15.41 -3.30 5.00
CA GLU A 448 15.42 -2.62 3.69
C GLU A 448 16.79 -1.94 3.50
N ILE A 449 17.63 -2.50 2.61
CA ILE A 449 18.90 -1.89 2.23
C ILE A 449 18.53 -0.69 1.37
N SER A 450 18.35 0.47 2.01
CA SER A 450 18.13 1.71 1.30
C SER A 450 19.43 2.09 0.60
N VAL A 451 19.41 2.17 -0.73
CA VAL A 451 20.54 2.75 -1.48
C VAL A 451 20.79 4.17 -0.96
N GLU A 452 21.97 4.39 -0.38
CA GLU A 452 22.41 5.69 0.08
C GLU A 452 22.78 6.54 -1.14
N GLY A 453 22.05 7.65 -1.36
CA GLY A 453 22.37 8.56 -2.45
C GLY A 453 21.20 9.35 -3.00
N ALA A 454 21.53 10.33 -3.84
CA ALA A 454 20.56 11.01 -4.69
C ALA A 454 20.12 10.08 -5.82
N ILE A 455 18.85 10.16 -6.22
CA ILE A 455 18.27 9.35 -7.29
C ILE A 455 19.06 9.59 -8.58
N GLY A 456 19.55 8.51 -9.19
CA GLY A 456 20.33 8.61 -10.42
C GLY A 456 19.51 9.22 -11.57
N TRP A 457 20.05 10.23 -12.25
CA TRP A 457 19.45 10.84 -13.45
C TRP A 457 19.04 9.82 -14.53
N ARG A 458 19.70 8.67 -14.55
CA ARG A 458 19.37 7.55 -15.45
C ARG A 458 17.93 7.04 -15.28
N ILE A 459 17.38 7.06 -14.07
CA ILE A 459 16.03 6.55 -13.81
C ILE A 459 14.98 7.52 -14.37
N TRP A 460 15.21 8.83 -14.21
CA TRP A 460 14.40 9.89 -14.85
C TRP A 460 14.34 9.71 -16.35
N LEU A 461 15.51 9.50 -16.97
CA LEU A 461 15.58 9.25 -18.40
C LEU A 461 14.82 7.97 -18.79
N LYS A 462 15.04 6.85 -18.10
CA LYS A 462 14.33 5.59 -18.40
C LYS A 462 12.81 5.72 -18.33
N LEU A 463 12.29 6.47 -17.35
CA LEU A 463 10.86 6.72 -17.22
C LEU A 463 10.31 7.50 -18.42
N LEU A 464 11.04 8.53 -18.87
CA LEU A 464 10.62 9.42 -19.94
C LEU A 464 10.92 8.87 -21.34
N THR A 465 11.88 7.95 -21.48
CA THR A 465 12.32 7.35 -22.76
C THR A 465 11.75 5.94 -22.97
N ALA A 466 10.51 5.69 -22.54
CA ALA A 466 9.83 4.41 -22.77
C ALA A 466 9.94 3.94 -24.25
N PRO A 467 9.97 2.61 -24.50
CA PRO A 467 10.59 2.00 -25.70
C PRO A 467 10.04 2.45 -27.07
N HIS A 468 8.82 2.99 -27.13
CA HIS A 468 8.20 3.42 -28.39
C HIS A 468 8.41 4.90 -28.75
N LEU A 469 8.66 5.79 -27.78
CA LEU A 469 8.81 7.24 -28.04
C LEU A 469 10.28 7.70 -28.04
N ARG A 470 11.20 6.90 -27.49
CA ARG A 470 12.64 7.20 -27.37
C ARG A 470 12.88 8.65 -26.88
N TRP A 471 14.02 9.24 -27.20
CA TRP A 471 14.34 10.64 -26.88
C TRP A 471 13.46 11.66 -27.62
N PHE A 472 12.88 11.25 -28.75
CA PHE A 472 12.05 12.11 -29.59
C PHE A 472 10.79 12.59 -28.86
N GLY A 473 10.12 11.70 -28.11
CA GLY A 473 8.93 12.07 -27.33
C GLY A 473 9.22 13.12 -26.25
N LEU A 474 10.34 12.98 -25.53
CA LEU A 474 10.76 13.95 -24.52
C LEU A 474 11.10 15.31 -25.15
N PHE A 475 11.83 15.31 -26.27
CA PHE A 475 12.14 16.53 -27.01
C PHE A 475 10.87 17.24 -27.48
N GLN A 476 9.91 16.50 -28.04
CA GLN A 476 8.63 17.04 -28.47
C GLN A 476 7.80 17.62 -27.31
N MET A 477 7.82 16.97 -26.14
CA MET A 477 7.15 17.47 -24.94
C MET A 477 7.71 18.83 -24.51
N ILE A 478 9.04 18.96 -24.45
CA ILE A 478 9.71 20.21 -24.05
C ILE A 478 9.38 21.33 -25.05
N ILE A 479 9.37 21.04 -26.35
CA ILE A 479 8.99 22.02 -27.39
C ILE A 479 7.57 22.53 -27.14
N PHE A 480 6.59 21.65 -26.94
CA PHE A 480 5.22 22.10 -26.68
C PHE A 480 5.09 22.91 -25.39
N MET A 481 5.89 22.62 -24.36
CA MET A 481 5.93 23.42 -23.14
C MET A 481 6.49 24.82 -23.41
N LEU A 482 7.60 24.94 -24.15
CA LEU A 482 8.20 26.22 -24.51
C LEU A 482 7.30 27.07 -25.41
N ILE A 483 6.65 26.46 -26.41
CA ILE A 483 5.72 27.16 -27.30
C ILE A 483 4.52 27.68 -26.49
N ASN A 484 3.95 26.86 -25.60
CA ASN A 484 2.83 27.28 -24.77
C ASN A 484 3.17 28.51 -23.91
N GLU A 485 4.36 28.49 -23.30
CA GLU A 485 4.83 29.60 -22.47
C GLU A 485 5.05 30.88 -23.31
N ALA A 486 5.73 30.75 -24.45
CA ALA A 486 6.00 31.88 -25.33
C ALA A 486 4.72 32.54 -25.85
N VAL A 487 3.72 31.75 -26.24
CA VAL A 487 2.42 32.27 -26.72
C VAL A 487 1.64 32.93 -25.58
N TYR A 488 1.71 32.37 -24.36
CA TYR A 488 1.09 32.95 -23.17
C TYR A 488 1.66 34.33 -22.84
N ASP A 489 2.99 34.44 -22.70
CA ASP A 489 3.65 35.71 -22.43
C ASP A 489 3.47 36.72 -23.56
N PHE A 490 3.50 36.25 -24.81
CA PHE A 490 3.19 37.10 -25.97
C PHE A 490 1.80 37.73 -25.87
N SER A 491 0.78 36.96 -25.46
CA SER A 491 -0.59 37.48 -25.32
C SER A 491 -0.69 38.61 -24.28
N ASN A 492 0.04 38.50 -23.17
CA ASN A 492 0.05 39.52 -22.10
C ASN A 492 0.84 40.77 -22.50
N VAL A 493 2.00 40.58 -23.13
CA VAL A 493 2.81 41.70 -23.65
C VAL A 493 2.08 42.42 -24.78
N TRP A 494 1.36 41.69 -25.64
CA TRP A 494 0.54 42.30 -26.70
C TRP A 494 -0.59 43.15 -26.13
N LEU A 495 -1.28 42.68 -25.08
CA LEU A 495 -2.30 43.46 -24.39
C LEU A 495 -1.72 44.77 -23.83
N ALA A 496 -0.52 44.73 -23.25
CA ALA A 496 0.18 45.92 -22.78
C ALA A 496 0.47 46.90 -23.92
N MET A 497 1.03 46.43 -25.04
CA MET A 497 1.29 47.28 -26.21
C MET A 497 0.01 47.86 -26.81
N TRP A 498 -1.09 47.11 -26.81
CA TRP A 498 -2.39 47.58 -27.29
C TRP A 498 -2.94 48.71 -26.42
N SER A 499 -2.76 48.62 -25.10
CA SER A 499 -3.20 49.66 -24.16
C SER A 499 -2.45 50.99 -24.28
N ASP A 500 -1.22 50.98 -24.77
CA ASP A 500 -0.38 52.18 -24.94
C ASP A 500 -0.71 52.99 -26.21
N LYS A 501 -1.56 52.47 -27.10
CA LYS A 501 -1.91 53.15 -28.36
C LYS A 501 -2.94 54.25 -28.16
N ASP A 502 -2.91 55.26 -29.03
CA ASP A 502 -3.94 56.30 -29.07
C ASP A 502 -5.31 55.71 -29.39
N TYR A 503 -6.38 56.35 -28.88
CA TYR A 503 -7.76 55.85 -29.03
C TYR A 503 -8.17 55.51 -30.48
N ARG A 504 -7.70 56.29 -31.47
CA ARG A 504 -7.97 56.02 -32.89
C ARG A 504 -7.27 54.75 -33.39
N GLU A 505 -6.05 54.51 -32.93
CA GLU A 505 -5.30 53.29 -33.25
C GLU A 505 -5.84 52.07 -32.48
N GLN A 506 -6.31 52.25 -31.24
CA GLN A 506 -6.93 51.18 -30.45
C GLN A 506 -8.20 50.61 -31.12
N ARG A 507 -8.95 51.45 -31.86
CA ARG A 507 -10.15 51.06 -32.62
C ARG A 507 -9.86 50.22 -33.87
N LEU A 508 -8.61 50.14 -34.32
CA LEU A 508 -8.25 49.31 -35.48
C LEU A 508 -8.47 47.83 -35.15
N SER A 509 -9.23 47.14 -36.01
CA SER A 509 -9.53 45.72 -35.86
C SER A 509 -8.29 44.83 -35.88
N PHE A 510 -7.18 45.31 -36.46
CA PHE A 510 -5.88 44.64 -36.51
C PHE A 510 -5.38 44.20 -35.12
N TYR A 511 -5.37 45.11 -34.13
CA TYR A 511 -4.85 44.80 -32.78
C TYR A 511 -5.72 43.79 -32.04
N ALA A 512 -7.05 43.92 -32.17
CA ALA A 512 -8.03 43.03 -31.57
C ALA A 512 -7.96 41.61 -32.17
N TYR A 513 -7.80 41.46 -33.49
CA TYR A 513 -7.68 40.15 -34.13
C TYR A 513 -6.37 39.43 -33.77
N ILE A 514 -5.26 40.16 -33.64
CA ILE A 514 -4.00 39.56 -33.18
C ILE A 514 -4.13 39.08 -31.74
N TYR A 515 -4.76 39.88 -30.86
CA TYR A 515 -5.00 39.47 -29.49
C TYR A 515 -5.92 38.24 -29.40
N LEU A 516 -7.01 38.21 -30.18
CA LEU A 516 -7.91 37.05 -30.28
C LEU A 516 -7.16 35.80 -30.77
N GLY A 517 -6.31 35.92 -31.78
CA GLY A 517 -5.49 34.83 -32.30
C GLY A 517 -4.45 34.34 -31.29
N ALA A 518 -3.81 35.26 -30.55
CA ALA A 518 -2.87 34.93 -29.48
C ALA A 518 -3.57 34.14 -28.37
N VAL A 519 -4.70 34.63 -27.85
CA VAL A 519 -5.46 33.92 -26.80
C VAL A 519 -6.00 32.57 -27.31
N GLY A 520 -6.55 32.51 -28.53
CA GLY A 520 -7.03 31.26 -29.12
C GLY A 520 -5.91 30.21 -29.28
N SER A 521 -4.72 30.64 -29.70
CA SER A 521 -3.57 29.75 -29.82
C SER A 521 -3.05 29.28 -28.45
N THR A 522 -3.08 30.11 -27.39
CA THR A 522 -2.74 29.64 -26.03
C THR A 522 -3.61 28.45 -25.60
N LEU A 523 -4.92 28.48 -25.89
CA LEU A 523 -5.84 27.41 -25.51
C LEU A 523 -5.55 26.11 -26.26
N ILE A 524 -5.37 26.20 -27.58
CA ILE A 524 -5.12 25.03 -28.43
C ILE A 524 -3.79 24.38 -28.05
N VAL A 525 -2.73 25.18 -27.91
CA VAL A 525 -1.40 24.68 -27.54
C VAL A 525 -1.43 24.10 -26.11
N ALA A 526 -2.16 24.71 -25.17
CA ALA A 526 -2.28 24.18 -23.82
C ALA A 526 -2.93 22.79 -23.79
N ILE A 527 -4.01 22.57 -24.54
CA ILE A 527 -4.69 21.25 -24.62
C ILE A 527 -3.75 20.20 -25.22
N ILE A 528 -3.08 20.52 -26.32
CA ILE A 528 -2.13 19.60 -26.99
C ILE A 528 -0.97 19.25 -26.05
N ARG A 529 -0.37 20.26 -25.42
CA ARG A 529 0.74 20.10 -24.47
C ARG A 529 0.38 19.16 -23.33
N VAL A 530 -0.72 19.44 -22.61
CA VAL A 530 -1.08 18.68 -21.41
C VAL A 530 -1.49 17.26 -21.78
N GLY A 531 -2.27 17.07 -22.85
CA GLY A 531 -2.64 15.75 -23.34
C GLY A 531 -1.42 14.89 -23.70
N PHE A 532 -0.45 15.47 -24.41
CA PHE A 532 0.79 14.77 -24.79
C PHE A 532 1.69 14.46 -23.58
N ALA A 533 1.79 15.38 -22.62
CA ALA A 533 2.58 15.17 -21.40
C ALA A 533 2.03 14.00 -20.55
N TYR A 534 0.71 13.95 -20.31
CA TYR A 534 0.09 12.82 -19.61
C TYR A 534 0.25 11.50 -20.39
N TYR A 535 0.16 11.54 -21.72
CA TYR A 535 0.37 10.36 -22.55
C TYR A 535 1.76 9.75 -22.35
N ILE A 536 2.82 10.57 -22.35
CA ILE A 536 4.20 10.11 -22.12
C ILE A 536 4.32 9.47 -20.72
N MET A 537 3.80 10.14 -19.68
CA MET A 537 3.90 9.66 -18.31
C MET A 537 3.21 8.31 -18.10
N LEU A 538 1.98 8.14 -18.63
CA LEU A 538 1.23 6.89 -18.53
C LEU A 538 1.93 5.73 -19.26
N ARG A 539 2.57 6.01 -20.40
CA ARG A 539 3.38 5.02 -21.13
C ARG A 539 4.62 4.63 -20.35
N GLY A 540 5.30 5.59 -19.73
CA GLY A 540 6.45 5.37 -18.86
C GLY A 540 6.10 4.47 -17.66
N SER A 541 5.01 4.80 -16.96
CA SER A 541 4.54 4.00 -15.82
C SER A 541 4.15 2.57 -16.23
N THR A 542 3.42 2.42 -17.34
CA THR A 542 3.03 1.09 -17.88
C THR A 542 4.25 0.24 -18.24
N TYR A 543 5.31 0.86 -18.77
CA TYR A 543 6.54 0.16 -19.12
C TYR A 543 7.24 -0.40 -17.87
N LEU A 544 7.38 0.41 -16.82
CA LEU A 544 7.98 -0.04 -15.55
C LEU A 544 7.15 -1.13 -14.90
N HIS A 545 5.83 -0.98 -14.86
CA HIS A 545 4.92 -2.01 -14.33
C HIS A 545 5.08 -3.37 -15.03
N ASN A 546 5.05 -3.39 -16.37
CA ASN A 546 5.18 -4.64 -17.12
C ASN A 546 6.54 -5.32 -16.90
N ARG A 547 7.62 -4.53 -16.77
CA ARG A 547 8.95 -5.07 -16.48
C ARG A 547 9.06 -5.59 -15.05
N MET A 548 8.50 -4.87 -14.08
CA MET A 548 8.43 -5.32 -12.68
C MET A 548 7.67 -6.64 -12.57
N LEU A 549 6.48 -6.72 -13.17
CA LEU A 549 5.67 -7.94 -13.18
C LEU A 549 6.45 -9.12 -13.78
N LYS A 550 7.12 -8.90 -14.92
CA LYS A 550 7.96 -9.93 -15.55
C LYS A 550 9.13 -10.34 -14.64
N GLY A 551 9.83 -9.38 -14.04
CA GLY A 551 10.92 -9.66 -13.09
C GLY A 551 10.46 -10.51 -11.91
N MET A 552 9.31 -10.17 -11.34
CA MET A 552 8.73 -10.92 -10.22
C MET A 552 8.24 -12.32 -10.61
N LEU A 553 7.64 -12.50 -11.79
CA LEU A 553 7.10 -13.79 -12.21
C LEU A 553 8.18 -14.83 -12.50
N TYR A 554 9.37 -14.39 -12.90
CA TYR A 554 10.45 -15.27 -13.34
C TYR A 554 11.62 -15.34 -12.36
N THR A 555 11.56 -14.67 -11.20
CA THR A 555 12.65 -14.71 -10.20
C THR A 555 12.58 -15.97 -9.32
N SER A 556 13.70 -16.35 -8.72
CA SER A 556 13.81 -17.51 -7.82
C SER A 556 12.89 -17.43 -6.59
N LEU A 557 12.47 -18.59 -6.06
CA LEU A 557 11.64 -18.69 -4.86
C LEU A 557 12.29 -18.03 -3.62
N ARG A 558 13.62 -18.05 -3.52
CA ARG A 558 14.41 -17.40 -2.46
C ARG A 558 14.10 -15.90 -2.30
N PHE A 559 13.76 -15.23 -3.40
CA PHE A 559 13.36 -13.82 -3.34
C PHE A 559 12.08 -13.61 -2.53
N PHE A 560 11.11 -14.52 -2.67
CA PHE A 560 9.81 -14.44 -1.98
C PHE A 560 9.89 -14.84 -0.51
N GLU A 561 10.82 -15.72 -0.14
CA GLU A 561 11.05 -16.08 1.26
C GLU A 561 11.74 -14.96 2.04
N SER A 562 12.64 -14.23 1.39
CA SER A 562 13.39 -13.11 1.99
C SER A 562 12.64 -11.78 2.03
N ASN A 563 11.58 -11.63 1.21
CA ASN A 563 10.78 -10.41 1.14
C ASN A 563 9.35 -10.65 1.61
N PRO A 564 8.88 -10.00 2.69
CA PRO A 564 7.53 -10.21 3.19
C PRO A 564 6.49 -9.80 2.15
N ASN A 565 5.37 -10.52 2.11
CA ASN A 565 4.28 -10.28 1.15
C ASN A 565 3.78 -8.82 1.18
N GLY A 566 3.70 -8.20 2.37
CA GLY A 566 3.31 -6.80 2.51
C GLY A 566 4.23 -5.82 1.79
N ARG A 567 5.53 -6.11 1.69
CA ARG A 567 6.50 -5.27 0.94
C ARG A 567 6.23 -5.36 -0.56
N ILE A 568 6.10 -6.58 -1.07
CA ILE A 568 5.80 -6.84 -2.49
C ILE A 568 4.47 -6.18 -2.88
N LEU A 569 3.46 -6.31 -2.01
CA LEU A 569 2.16 -5.68 -2.20
C LEU A 569 2.28 -4.16 -2.27
N ASN A 570 2.99 -3.55 -1.32
CA ASN A 570 3.20 -2.10 -1.29
C ASN A 570 3.93 -1.58 -2.55
N ARG A 571 4.82 -2.38 -3.15
CA ARG A 571 5.43 -2.05 -4.46
C ARG A 571 4.42 -2.12 -5.60
N ALA A 572 3.66 -3.21 -5.68
CA ALA A 572 2.70 -3.46 -6.76
C ALA A 572 1.46 -2.56 -6.73
N SER A 573 1.05 -2.09 -5.54
CA SER A 573 -0.11 -1.24 -5.33
C SER A 573 0.29 0.22 -5.12
N LYS A 574 0.88 0.57 -3.97
CA LYS A 574 1.05 1.97 -3.56
C LYS A 574 2.13 2.70 -4.34
N ASP A 575 3.30 2.12 -4.49
CA ASP A 575 4.38 2.74 -5.27
C ASP A 575 3.96 2.87 -6.75
N GLN A 576 3.23 1.88 -7.28
CA GLN A 576 2.66 1.94 -8.62
C GLN A 576 1.59 3.04 -8.75
N GLN A 577 0.73 3.21 -7.74
CA GLN A 577 -0.26 4.29 -7.68
C GLN A 577 0.42 5.67 -7.67
N VAL A 578 1.49 5.84 -6.91
CA VAL A 578 2.28 7.09 -6.89
C VAL A 578 2.81 7.39 -8.29
N LEU A 579 3.33 6.38 -8.99
CA LEU A 579 3.85 6.50 -10.34
C LEU A 579 2.76 6.84 -11.38
N ASP A 580 1.56 6.28 -11.24
CA ASP A 580 0.44 6.49 -12.16
C ASP A 580 -0.29 7.83 -11.95
N GLN A 581 -0.34 8.33 -10.71
CA GLN A 581 -1.22 9.44 -10.35
C GLN A 581 -0.49 10.66 -9.81
N SER A 582 0.47 10.47 -8.90
CA SER A 582 1.10 11.59 -8.18
C SER A 582 2.29 12.16 -8.95
N LEU A 583 3.16 11.28 -9.48
CA LEU A 583 4.35 11.69 -10.22
C LEU A 583 4.03 12.50 -11.49
N PRO A 584 3.04 12.12 -12.34
CA PRO A 584 2.73 12.89 -13.55
C PRO A 584 2.32 14.32 -13.22
N VAL A 585 1.49 14.51 -12.20
CA VAL A 585 1.05 15.84 -11.73
C VAL A 585 2.26 16.64 -11.25
N ALA A 586 3.05 16.08 -10.33
CA ALA A 586 4.20 16.78 -9.75
C ALA A 586 5.25 17.16 -10.80
N LEU A 587 5.55 16.27 -11.75
CA LEU A 587 6.57 16.50 -12.77
C LEU A 587 6.13 17.51 -13.83
N ILE A 588 4.90 17.39 -14.34
CA ILE A 588 4.35 18.31 -15.35
C ILE A 588 4.24 19.72 -14.77
N ASP A 589 3.75 19.84 -13.53
CA ASP A 589 3.69 21.12 -12.80
C ASP A 589 5.08 21.71 -12.60
N THR A 590 6.04 20.91 -12.12
CA THR A 590 7.41 21.37 -11.89
C THR A 590 8.01 21.94 -13.17
N MET A 591 7.91 21.21 -14.29
CA MET A 591 8.45 21.66 -15.57
C MET A 591 7.77 22.95 -16.04
N GLN A 592 6.44 23.02 -15.98
CA GLN A 592 5.69 24.20 -16.43
C GLN A 592 5.96 25.42 -15.56
N TYR A 593 5.90 25.29 -14.22
CA TYR A 593 6.11 26.44 -13.35
C TYR A 593 7.54 26.94 -13.38
N LEU A 594 8.55 26.08 -13.59
CA LEU A 594 9.92 26.52 -13.83
C LEU A 594 10.02 27.38 -15.09
N LEU A 595 9.35 27.00 -16.18
CA LEU A 595 9.28 27.82 -17.40
C LEU A 595 8.56 29.14 -17.16
N MET A 596 7.47 29.14 -16.40
CA MET A 596 6.75 30.36 -16.03
C MET A 596 7.58 31.31 -15.17
N ILE A 597 8.41 30.79 -14.27
CA ILE A 597 9.33 31.60 -13.47
C ILE A 597 10.36 32.26 -14.39
N ILE A 598 10.89 31.53 -15.37
CA ILE A 598 11.83 32.07 -16.36
C ILE A 598 11.14 33.15 -17.21
N GLY A 599 9.91 32.92 -17.69
CA GLY A 599 9.12 33.91 -18.44
C GLY A 599 8.87 35.17 -17.61
N SER A 600 8.43 35.01 -16.36
CA SER A 600 8.20 36.11 -15.42
C SER A 600 9.45 36.94 -15.17
N ILE A 601 10.59 36.28 -14.92
CA ILE A 601 11.89 36.95 -14.73
C ILE A 601 12.32 37.69 -15.99
N THR A 602 12.06 37.13 -17.18
CA THR A 602 12.41 37.74 -18.47
C THR A 602 11.63 39.04 -18.69
N ILE A 603 10.33 39.06 -18.37
CA ILE A 603 9.48 40.26 -18.49
C ILE A 603 9.88 41.34 -17.48
N ILE A 604 10.19 40.95 -16.24
CA ILE A 604 10.68 41.88 -15.22
C ILE A 604 12.04 42.46 -15.63
N GLY A 605 12.97 41.62 -16.12
CA GLY A 605 14.29 42.04 -16.59
C GLY A 605 14.24 42.96 -17.81
N ARG A 606 13.27 42.77 -18.72
CA ARG A 606 13.02 43.70 -19.84
C ARG A 606 12.63 45.09 -19.36
N THR A 607 11.87 45.19 -18.27
CA THR A 607 11.40 46.46 -17.71
C THR A 607 12.51 47.17 -16.94
N ASN A 608 13.28 46.41 -16.16
CA ASN A 608 14.40 46.95 -15.41
C ASN A 608 15.55 45.93 -15.32
N LEU A 609 16.64 46.21 -16.04
CA LEU A 609 17.81 45.33 -16.13
C LEU A 609 18.52 45.15 -14.78
N TRP A 610 18.46 46.16 -13.89
CA TRP A 610 19.11 46.10 -12.57
C TRP A 610 18.52 45.02 -11.67
N VAL A 611 17.27 44.60 -11.91
CA VAL A 611 16.66 43.49 -11.17
C VAL A 611 17.40 42.18 -11.42
N LEU A 612 17.95 41.97 -12.63
CA LEU A 612 18.69 40.74 -12.94
C LEU A 612 19.97 40.60 -12.11
N LEU A 613 20.57 41.70 -11.65
CA LEU A 613 21.73 41.64 -10.75
C LEU A 613 21.38 41.06 -9.38
N ILE A 614 20.15 41.24 -8.91
CA ILE A 614 19.67 40.70 -7.63
C ILE A 614 19.48 39.18 -7.71
N LEU A 615 19.20 38.66 -8.91
CA LEU A 615 19.07 37.22 -9.12
C LEU A 615 20.41 36.49 -8.97
N ILE A 616 21.54 37.17 -9.18
CA ILE A 616 22.89 36.59 -9.06
C ILE A 616 23.14 36.02 -7.66
N PRO A 617 22.89 36.74 -6.54
CA PRO A 617 22.97 36.16 -5.20
C PRO A 617 21.73 35.33 -4.82
N LEU A 618 20.54 35.66 -5.34
CA LEU A 618 19.31 34.99 -4.95
C LEU A 618 19.25 33.52 -5.42
N ILE A 619 19.59 33.25 -6.68
CA ILE A 619 19.51 31.90 -7.26
C ILE A 619 20.39 30.89 -6.49
N PRO A 620 21.68 31.15 -6.23
CA PRO A 620 22.50 30.27 -5.40
C PRO A 620 21.94 30.06 -3.99
N SER A 621 21.38 31.10 -3.36
CA SER A 621 20.78 30.99 -2.02
C SER A 621 19.57 30.04 -2.00
N VAL A 622 18.72 30.11 -3.04
CA VAL A 622 17.56 29.22 -3.22
C VAL A 622 18.03 27.80 -3.48
N LEU A 623 19.02 27.61 -4.36
CA LEU A 623 19.55 26.29 -4.68
C LEU A 623 20.20 25.64 -3.44
N TRP A 624 20.92 26.41 -2.63
CA TRP A 624 21.46 25.97 -1.36
C TRP A 624 20.36 25.55 -0.37
N LEU A 625 19.33 26.39 -0.20
CA LEU A 625 18.20 26.09 0.68
C LEU A 625 17.45 24.83 0.22
N ARG A 626 17.23 24.68 -1.09
CA ARG A 626 16.63 23.48 -1.68
C ARG A 626 17.49 22.24 -1.40
N GLN A 627 18.80 22.30 -1.63
CA GLN A 627 19.69 21.17 -1.36
C GLN A 627 19.69 20.77 0.11
N PHE A 628 19.69 21.74 1.02
CA PHE A 628 19.58 21.51 2.46
C PHE A 628 18.27 20.78 2.81
N TYR A 629 17.13 21.30 2.35
CA TYR A 629 15.82 20.69 2.57
C TYR A 629 15.74 19.27 1.99
N MET A 630 16.20 19.06 0.76
CA MET A 630 16.09 17.75 0.08
C MET A 630 16.90 16.66 0.78
N ARG A 631 18.04 16.98 1.39
CA ARG A 631 18.82 15.98 2.17
C ARG A 631 18.00 15.40 3.31
N SER A 632 17.30 16.25 4.07
CA SER A 632 16.46 15.82 5.20
C SER A 632 15.12 15.24 4.75
N SER A 633 14.43 15.89 3.81
CA SER A 633 13.11 15.45 3.30
C SER A 633 13.16 14.03 2.75
N ARG A 634 14.21 13.66 1.99
CA ARG A 634 14.34 12.30 1.45
C ARG A 634 14.44 11.25 2.54
N GLN A 635 15.23 11.49 3.58
CA GLN A 635 15.38 10.55 4.68
C GLN A 635 14.10 10.44 5.52
N LEU A 636 13.43 11.57 5.78
CA LEU A 636 12.13 11.59 6.46
C LEU A 636 11.06 10.84 5.66
N LYS A 637 11.04 11.00 4.33
CA LYS A 637 10.10 10.29 3.46
C LYS A 637 10.36 8.78 3.42
N ARG A 638 11.64 8.38 3.42
CA ARG A 638 12.04 6.97 3.56
C ARG A 638 11.58 6.41 4.90
N LEU A 639 11.83 7.12 5.99
CA LEU A 639 11.41 6.73 7.34
C LEU A 639 9.89 6.52 7.40
N GLU A 640 9.08 7.47 6.93
CA GLU A 640 7.61 7.34 6.86
C GLU A 640 7.19 6.10 6.07
N SER A 641 7.81 5.86 4.92
CA SER A 641 7.49 4.69 4.11
C SER A 641 7.84 3.36 4.80
N VAL A 642 8.96 3.31 5.54
CA VAL A 642 9.42 2.09 6.23
C VAL A 642 8.52 1.81 7.44
N THR A 643 8.22 2.83 8.24
CA THR A 643 7.38 2.71 9.45
C THR A 643 5.93 2.36 9.13
N ARG A 644 5.48 2.57 7.89
CA ARG A 644 4.12 2.23 7.45
C ARG A 644 3.91 0.72 7.20
N SER A 645 4.93 0.00 6.72
CA SER A 645 4.78 -1.43 6.37
C SER A 645 4.39 -2.33 7.56
N PRO A 646 4.98 -2.17 8.77
CA PRO A 646 4.62 -2.97 9.93
C PRO A 646 3.16 -2.85 10.37
N ILE A 647 2.49 -1.74 10.04
CA ILE A 647 1.06 -1.53 10.34
C ILE A 647 0.22 -2.52 9.52
N TYR A 648 0.48 -2.63 8.22
CA TYR A 648 -0.23 -3.56 7.35
C TYR A 648 0.08 -5.02 7.68
N THR A 649 1.33 -5.34 8.00
CA THR A 649 1.72 -6.68 8.41
C THR A 649 1.00 -7.11 9.69
N LEU A 650 0.98 -6.27 10.73
CA LEU A 650 0.28 -6.58 11.97
C LEU A 650 -1.23 -6.71 11.74
N PHE A 651 -1.82 -5.84 10.93
CA PHE A 651 -3.23 -5.90 10.58
C PHE A 651 -3.55 -7.23 9.89
N SER A 652 -2.81 -7.60 8.85
CA SER A 652 -3.01 -8.86 8.11
C SER A 652 -2.81 -10.09 9.00
N SER A 653 -1.75 -10.13 9.81
CA SER A 653 -1.50 -11.26 10.72
C SER A 653 -2.59 -11.40 11.78
N SER A 654 -3.18 -10.28 12.22
CA SER A 654 -4.28 -10.29 13.19
C SER A 654 -5.57 -10.84 12.60
N PHE A 655 -5.85 -10.62 11.31
CA PHE A 655 -6.98 -11.26 10.62
C PHE A 655 -6.81 -12.77 10.51
N ASP A 656 -5.61 -13.23 10.13
CA ASP A 656 -5.32 -14.67 10.01
C ASP A 656 -5.40 -15.39 11.37
N GLY A 657 -5.11 -14.68 12.47
CA GLY A 657 -5.10 -15.21 13.84
C GLY A 657 -6.29 -14.83 14.72
N LEU A 658 -7.36 -14.28 14.14
CA LEU A 658 -8.44 -13.62 14.91
C LEU A 658 -9.07 -14.54 15.98
N THR A 659 -9.29 -15.81 15.63
CA THR A 659 -9.84 -16.83 16.53
C THR A 659 -8.90 -17.11 17.71
N SER A 660 -7.59 -17.14 17.48
CA SER A 660 -6.58 -17.33 18.52
C SER A 660 -6.53 -16.12 19.45
N ILE A 661 -6.49 -14.89 18.91
CA ILE A 661 -6.46 -13.65 19.70
C ILE A 661 -7.67 -13.58 20.64
N ARG A 662 -8.86 -13.95 20.15
CA ARG A 662 -10.09 -14.01 20.95
C ARG A 662 -10.11 -15.15 21.96
N ALA A 663 -9.59 -16.32 21.61
CA ALA A 663 -9.48 -17.47 22.52
C ALA A 663 -8.60 -17.14 23.74
N PHE A 664 -7.44 -16.53 23.51
CA PHE A 664 -6.50 -16.15 24.57
C PHE A 664 -6.86 -14.84 25.30
N ASN A 665 -7.87 -14.11 24.81
CA ASN A 665 -8.33 -12.83 25.37
C ASN A 665 -7.21 -11.77 25.48
N VAL A 666 -6.45 -11.59 24.39
CA VAL A 666 -5.32 -10.66 24.28
C VAL A 666 -5.58 -9.50 23.30
N GLN A 667 -6.85 -9.12 23.11
CA GLN A 667 -7.25 -8.08 22.17
C GLN A 667 -6.63 -6.73 22.52
N ASP A 668 -6.57 -6.37 23.81
CA ASP A 668 -6.02 -5.09 24.28
C ASP A 668 -4.52 -4.99 24.03
N ASP A 669 -3.77 -6.08 24.20
CA ASP A 669 -2.33 -6.13 23.92
C ASP A 669 -2.05 -5.88 22.43
N PHE A 670 -2.80 -6.57 21.55
CA PHE A 670 -2.69 -6.37 20.10
C PHE A 670 -3.11 -4.96 19.68
N LEU A 671 -4.13 -4.39 20.33
CA LEU A 671 -4.57 -3.02 20.08
C LEU A 671 -3.47 -2.02 20.48
N ASN A 672 -2.84 -2.19 21.65
CA ASN A 672 -1.72 -1.36 22.09
C ASN A 672 -0.52 -1.48 21.13
N MET A 673 -0.17 -2.69 20.70
CA MET A 673 0.87 -2.92 19.68
C MET A 673 0.54 -2.22 18.35
N PHE A 674 -0.74 -2.21 17.95
CA PHE A 674 -1.18 -1.55 16.73
C PHE A 674 -1.12 -0.02 16.85
N MET A 675 -1.54 0.53 17.99
CA MET A 675 -1.47 1.97 18.27
C MET A 675 -0.02 2.48 18.31
N ASP A 676 0.90 1.74 18.92
CA ASP A 676 2.32 2.14 18.97
C ASP A 676 2.97 2.20 17.58
N ARG A 677 2.63 1.25 16.69
CA ARG A 677 3.07 1.28 15.28
C ARG A 677 2.47 2.47 14.52
N ILE A 678 1.21 2.82 14.77
CA ILE A 678 0.56 4.01 14.18
C ILE A 678 1.23 5.29 14.68
N ASP A 679 1.52 5.39 15.98
CA ASP A 679 2.16 6.57 16.57
C ASP A 679 3.57 6.78 16.01
N THR A 680 4.34 5.70 15.89
CA THR A 680 5.67 5.73 15.26
C THR A 680 5.62 6.29 13.84
N ASN A 681 4.67 5.81 13.02
CA ASN A 681 4.47 6.31 11.67
C ASN A 681 3.97 7.77 11.64
N SER A 682 3.07 8.12 12.56
CA SER A 682 2.48 9.46 12.67
C SER A 682 3.54 10.51 13.03
N ARG A 683 4.49 10.18 13.91
CA ARG A 683 5.65 11.03 14.24
C ARG A 683 6.50 11.31 13.01
N ALA A 684 6.82 10.28 12.22
CA ALA A 684 7.61 10.44 10.98
C ALA A 684 6.89 11.33 9.96
N TYR A 685 5.58 11.09 9.76
CA TYR A 685 4.76 11.90 8.86
C TYR A 685 4.65 13.36 9.32
N PHE A 686 4.42 13.61 10.60
CA PHE A 686 4.30 14.96 11.16
C PHE A 686 5.57 15.80 10.95
N ILE A 687 6.74 15.21 11.19
CA ILE A 687 8.03 15.87 10.97
C ILE A 687 8.23 16.18 9.48
N LEU A 688 7.89 15.23 8.59
CA LEU A 688 7.94 15.44 7.15
C LEU A 688 7.06 16.63 6.72
N SER A 689 5.79 16.67 7.15
CA SER A 689 4.87 17.77 6.83
C SER A 689 5.35 19.12 7.37
N THR A 690 5.82 19.17 8.61
CA THR A 690 6.33 20.41 9.23
C THR A 690 7.56 20.94 8.50
N SER A 691 8.46 20.06 8.05
CA SER A 691 9.63 20.44 7.28
C SER A 691 9.28 21.10 5.94
N ALA A 692 8.21 20.64 5.28
CA ALA A 692 7.73 21.22 4.02
C ALA A 692 7.16 22.63 4.20
N TYR A 693 6.46 22.89 5.32
CA TYR A 693 5.99 24.25 5.67
C TYR A 693 7.13 25.20 5.97
N TRP A 694 8.14 24.74 6.73
CA TRP A 694 9.34 25.52 6.99
C TRP A 694 10.05 25.95 5.69
N PHE A 695 10.18 25.01 4.74
CA PHE A 695 10.78 25.30 3.44
C PHE A 695 9.97 26.33 2.64
N GLY A 696 8.64 26.16 2.58
CA GLY A 696 7.74 27.09 1.90
C GLY A 696 7.86 28.52 2.44
N LEU A 697 7.79 28.69 3.76
CA LEU A 697 7.87 30.01 4.40
C LEU A 697 9.18 30.74 4.08
N ARG A 698 10.31 30.03 4.04
CA ARG A 698 11.60 30.65 3.70
C ARG A 698 11.67 31.10 2.24
N LEU A 699 11.07 30.35 1.33
CA LEU A 699 10.95 30.75 -0.08
C LEU A 699 10.03 31.95 -0.25
N ASP A 700 8.91 32.01 0.47
CA ASP A 700 7.99 33.16 0.45
C ASP A 700 8.70 34.46 0.87
N VAL A 701 9.53 34.40 1.92
CA VAL A 701 10.33 35.54 2.38
C VAL A 701 11.34 35.99 1.32
N MET A 702 12.01 35.05 0.66
CA MET A 702 12.97 35.35 -0.41
C MET A 702 12.32 36.02 -1.63
N VAL A 703 11.14 35.56 -2.03
CA VAL A 703 10.40 36.16 -3.16
C VAL A 703 9.80 37.51 -2.77
N SER A 704 9.31 37.65 -1.54
CA SER A 704 8.83 38.94 -1.03
C SER A 704 9.93 40.00 -1.04
N PHE A 705 11.18 39.62 -0.76
CA PHE A 705 12.32 40.50 -0.89
C PHE A 705 12.61 40.91 -2.34
N LEU A 706 12.49 39.98 -3.30
CA LEU A 706 12.58 40.30 -4.73
C LEU A 706 11.49 41.31 -5.14
N THR A 707 10.25 41.09 -4.73
CA THR A 707 9.11 42.00 -5.00
C THR A 707 9.31 43.38 -4.38
N LEU A 708 9.88 43.47 -3.17
CA LEU A 708 10.19 44.74 -2.53
C LEU A 708 11.22 45.54 -3.34
N ILE A 709 12.30 44.88 -3.77
CA ILE A 709 13.37 45.59 -4.50
C ILE A 709 12.91 45.97 -5.91
N THR A 710 12.16 45.11 -6.61
CA THR A 710 11.60 45.48 -7.92
C THR A 710 10.71 46.71 -7.82
N ALA A 711 9.91 46.82 -6.74
CA ALA A 711 9.11 48.01 -6.47
C ALA A 711 9.96 49.26 -6.21
N LEU A 712 10.98 49.16 -5.37
CA LEU A 712 11.89 50.28 -5.09
C LEU A 712 12.63 50.75 -6.36
N LEU A 713 13.10 49.83 -7.19
CA LEU A 713 13.78 50.14 -8.45
C LEU A 713 12.83 50.75 -9.48
N ALA A 714 11.58 50.28 -9.57
CA ALA A 714 10.58 50.86 -10.44
C ALA A 714 10.25 52.31 -10.04
N VAL A 715 10.17 52.61 -8.73
CA VAL A 715 9.98 53.98 -8.22
C VAL A 715 11.19 54.86 -8.49
N PHE A 716 12.40 54.34 -8.29
CA PHE A 716 13.65 55.09 -8.52
C PHE A 716 13.81 55.46 -10.00
N PHE A 717 13.52 54.54 -10.92
CA PHE A 717 13.62 54.75 -12.36
C PHE A 717 12.29 55.17 -13.02
N ARG A 718 11.34 55.72 -12.25
CA ARG A 718 9.99 56.07 -12.73
C ARG A 718 9.94 56.93 -14.00
N HIS A 719 10.97 57.74 -14.25
CA HIS A 719 11.04 58.63 -15.41
C HIS A 719 11.51 57.93 -16.70
N GLN A 720 12.07 56.72 -16.59
CA GLN A 720 12.62 55.95 -17.73
C GLN A 720 11.71 54.79 -18.16
N ILE A 721 10.70 54.45 -17.37
CA ILE A 721 9.88 53.26 -17.56
C ILE A 721 8.47 53.68 -18.02
N LEU A 722 7.95 53.04 -19.07
CA LEU A 722 6.56 53.24 -19.48
C LEU A 722 5.59 52.73 -18.39
N PRO A 723 4.49 53.46 -18.10
CA PRO A 723 3.53 53.05 -17.05
C PRO A 723 2.97 51.64 -17.25
N SER A 724 2.67 51.25 -18.49
CA SER A 724 2.18 49.91 -18.86
C SER A 724 3.19 48.81 -18.59
N ALA A 725 4.47 49.03 -18.93
CA ALA A 725 5.56 48.10 -18.69
C ALA A 725 5.83 47.93 -17.19
N ALA A 726 5.80 49.03 -16.42
CA ALA A 726 5.89 48.99 -14.97
C ALA A 726 4.75 48.18 -14.34
N ALA A 727 3.50 48.43 -14.76
CA ALA A 727 2.32 47.73 -14.26
C ALA A 727 2.37 46.22 -14.58
N LEU A 728 2.74 45.87 -15.81
CA LEU A 728 2.94 44.47 -16.22
C LEU A 728 4.02 43.79 -15.35
N SER A 729 5.16 44.46 -15.13
CA SER A 729 6.23 43.94 -14.26
C SER A 729 5.76 43.67 -12.83
N PHE A 730 4.91 44.54 -12.27
CA PHE A 730 4.33 44.35 -10.93
C PHE A 730 3.38 43.14 -10.86
N ILE A 731 2.52 42.94 -11.85
CA ILE A 731 1.61 41.78 -11.91
C ILE A 731 2.41 40.47 -11.93
N TYR A 732 3.51 40.42 -12.68
CA TYR A 732 4.39 39.26 -12.73
C TYR A 732 5.17 39.06 -11.41
N CYS A 733 5.57 40.13 -10.70
CA CYS A 733 6.15 40.01 -9.36
C CYS A 733 5.15 39.45 -8.32
N ILE A 734 3.91 39.93 -8.34
CA ILE A 734 2.83 39.41 -7.47
C ILE A 734 2.59 37.93 -7.78
N SER A 735 2.56 37.56 -9.07
CA SER A 735 2.39 36.18 -9.50
C SER A 735 3.54 35.28 -9.04
N LEU A 736 4.79 35.75 -9.11
CA LEU A 736 5.97 35.02 -8.62
C LEU A 736 5.87 34.66 -7.13
N THR A 737 5.27 35.53 -6.31
CA THR A 737 5.10 35.32 -4.86
C THR A 737 4.31 34.04 -4.55
N GLY A 738 3.38 33.63 -5.42
CA GLY A 738 2.69 32.33 -5.29
C GLY A 738 3.33 31.20 -6.10
N LEU A 739 3.76 31.48 -7.34
CA LEU A 739 4.24 30.46 -8.28
C LEU A 739 5.57 29.85 -7.87
N PHE A 740 6.51 30.65 -7.38
CA PHE A 740 7.86 30.17 -7.09
C PHE A 740 7.95 29.21 -5.90
N PRO A 741 7.36 29.51 -4.72
CA PRO A 741 7.31 28.57 -3.60
C PRO A 741 6.55 27.29 -3.94
N TRP A 742 5.51 27.39 -4.76
CA TRP A 742 4.78 26.23 -5.27
C TRP A 742 5.64 25.36 -6.20
N ALA A 743 6.34 25.97 -7.16
CA ALA A 743 7.23 25.25 -8.09
C ALA A 743 8.34 24.49 -7.35
N MET A 744 8.95 25.12 -6.35
CA MET A 744 10.01 24.49 -5.55
C MET A 744 9.47 23.32 -4.74
N ARG A 745 8.29 23.46 -4.11
CA ARG A 745 7.63 22.35 -3.40
C ARG A 745 7.25 21.20 -4.34
N GLN A 746 6.68 21.49 -5.51
CA GLN A 746 6.39 20.46 -6.50
C GLN A 746 7.65 19.78 -7.03
N SER A 747 8.76 20.51 -7.18
CA SER A 747 10.03 19.90 -7.58
C SER A 747 10.54 18.90 -6.54
N ALA A 748 10.33 19.21 -5.25
CA ALA A 748 10.68 18.31 -4.16
C ALA A 748 9.73 17.10 -4.12
N GLU A 749 8.44 17.31 -4.35
CA GLU A 749 7.45 16.23 -4.37
C GLU A 749 7.65 15.28 -5.56
N ALA A 750 8.04 15.80 -6.72
CA ALA A 750 8.43 14.99 -7.87
C ALA A 750 9.64 14.11 -7.55
N GLU A 751 10.65 14.66 -6.87
CA GLU A 751 11.83 13.89 -6.43
C GLU A 751 11.48 12.87 -5.34
N ASN A 752 10.63 13.23 -4.38
CA ASN A 752 10.12 12.30 -3.36
C ASN A 752 9.35 11.13 -3.99
N SER A 753 8.42 11.43 -4.92
CA SER A 753 7.64 10.45 -5.67
C SER A 753 8.51 9.54 -6.55
N MET A 754 9.65 10.06 -7.03
CA MET A 754 10.60 9.28 -7.81
C MET A 754 11.27 8.15 -7.00
N THR A 755 11.29 8.23 -5.67
CA THR A 755 11.76 7.14 -4.81
C THR A 755 10.92 5.87 -5.02
N SER A 756 9.61 6.00 -5.22
CA SER A 756 8.72 4.87 -5.56
C SER A 756 9.05 4.28 -6.94
N ALA A 757 9.42 5.12 -7.91
CA ALA A 757 9.84 4.67 -9.24
C ALA A 757 11.18 3.89 -9.20
N GLU A 758 12.13 4.34 -8.38
CA GLU A 758 13.41 3.64 -8.14
C GLU A 758 13.18 2.25 -7.55
N ARG A 759 12.31 2.14 -6.54
CA ARG A 759 11.92 0.86 -5.92
C ARG A 759 11.24 -0.11 -6.89
N ILE A 760 10.34 0.39 -7.75
CA ILE A 760 9.75 -0.41 -8.84
C ILE A 760 10.84 -0.85 -9.83
N HIS A 761 11.79 0.04 -10.11
CA HIS A 761 12.88 -0.25 -11.02
C HIS A 761 13.83 -1.33 -10.48
N GLU A 762 14.09 -1.40 -9.18
CA GLU A 762 14.85 -2.49 -8.56
C GLU A 762 14.21 -3.85 -8.86
N TYR A 763 12.89 -3.97 -8.69
CA TYR A 763 12.16 -5.20 -8.98
C TYR A 763 12.13 -5.53 -10.48
N SER A 764 12.21 -4.50 -11.33
CA SER A 764 12.31 -4.67 -12.78
C SER A 764 13.66 -5.23 -13.25
N GLN A 765 14.68 -5.20 -12.38
CA GLN A 765 16.02 -5.73 -12.64
C GLN A 765 16.24 -7.12 -12.03
N LEU A 766 15.22 -7.72 -11.41
CA LEU A 766 15.32 -9.08 -10.88
C LEU A 766 15.71 -10.05 -12.00
N VAL A 767 16.74 -10.85 -11.72
CA VAL A 767 17.27 -11.83 -12.67
C VAL A 767 16.30 -13.02 -12.73
N PRO A 768 15.93 -13.47 -13.94
CA PRO A 768 15.16 -14.70 -14.11
C PRO A 768 15.91 -15.93 -13.57
N GLU A 769 15.19 -16.87 -12.97
CA GLU A 769 15.70 -18.14 -12.43
C GLU A 769 16.49 -18.93 -13.48
N SER A 770 16.02 -18.94 -14.73
CA SER A 770 16.72 -19.60 -15.85
C SER A 770 18.08 -19.00 -16.18
N GLN A 771 18.30 -17.72 -15.86
CA GLN A 771 19.58 -17.01 -16.07
C GLN A 771 20.49 -17.04 -14.83
N GLN A 772 19.94 -17.24 -13.63
CA GLN A 772 20.74 -17.46 -12.42
C GLN A 772 21.48 -18.81 -12.50
N ASN A 773 20.79 -19.84 -12.95
CA ASN A 773 21.36 -21.20 -13.09
C ASN A 773 22.37 -21.35 -14.23
N SER A 774 22.52 -20.36 -15.12
CA SER A 774 23.52 -20.40 -16.22
C SER A 774 24.88 -19.81 -15.84
N ASN A 775 24.98 -19.03 -14.77
CA ASN A 775 26.25 -18.42 -14.32
C ASN A 775 26.97 -19.27 -13.26
N GLU A 776 26.27 -20.20 -12.61
CA GLU A 776 26.86 -21.28 -11.85
C GLU A 776 26.93 -22.50 -12.76
N ASN A 777 28.05 -23.24 -12.78
CA ASN A 777 28.23 -24.48 -13.56
C ASN A 777 27.34 -25.64 -13.03
N HIS A 778 26.05 -25.39 -12.86
CA HIS A 778 25.05 -26.42 -12.58
C HIS A 778 24.41 -26.82 -13.91
N VAL A 779 24.60 -28.10 -14.25
CA VAL A 779 24.11 -28.74 -15.47
C VAL A 779 22.63 -28.44 -15.68
N LEU A 780 22.32 -27.53 -16.61
CA LEU A 780 20.97 -27.39 -17.16
C LEU A 780 20.65 -28.72 -17.86
N ILE A 781 19.73 -29.51 -17.31
CA ILE A 781 19.08 -30.57 -18.08
C ILE A 781 18.16 -29.85 -19.08
N GLN A 782 18.69 -29.50 -20.25
CA GLN A 782 17.85 -29.18 -21.39
C GLN A 782 17.22 -30.49 -21.87
N PRO A 783 15.88 -30.60 -21.98
CA PRO A 783 15.31 -31.70 -22.71
C PRO A 783 15.79 -31.58 -24.16
N ALA A 784 16.37 -32.66 -24.70
CA ALA A 784 16.69 -32.72 -26.13
C ALA A 784 15.43 -32.37 -26.93
N GLU A 785 15.59 -31.55 -27.97
CA GLU A 785 14.49 -31.01 -28.80
C GLU A 785 13.59 -32.10 -29.42
N ASP A 786 14.02 -33.37 -29.36
CA ASP A 786 13.23 -34.57 -29.68
C ASP A 786 12.82 -35.34 -28.42
N CYS A 787 11.84 -34.86 -27.66
CA CYS A 787 11.25 -35.60 -26.54
C CYS A 787 9.84 -36.10 -26.88
N GLY A 788 9.76 -37.12 -27.74
CA GLY A 788 8.76 -38.15 -27.50
C GLY A 788 9.13 -38.85 -26.21
N LEU A 789 8.33 -38.70 -25.14
CA LEU A 789 8.51 -39.40 -23.87
C LEU A 789 8.63 -40.91 -24.14
N SER A 790 9.88 -41.37 -24.22
CA SER A 790 10.25 -42.77 -24.31
C SER A 790 9.67 -43.49 -23.10
N LYS A 791 9.09 -44.67 -23.34
CA LYS A 791 8.31 -45.52 -22.40
C LYS A 791 9.07 -45.99 -21.13
N ARG A 792 10.20 -45.38 -20.75
CA ARG A 792 10.92 -45.67 -19.52
C ARG A 792 10.83 -44.49 -18.56
N ASN A 793 9.85 -44.55 -17.65
CA ASN A 793 9.69 -43.64 -16.52
C ASN A 793 10.69 -43.98 -15.40
N ALA A 794 12.00 -43.99 -15.68
CA ALA A 794 13.03 -44.19 -14.66
C ALA A 794 13.70 -42.84 -14.34
N VAL A 795 13.61 -42.40 -13.08
CA VAL A 795 14.27 -41.18 -12.59
C VAL A 795 15.54 -41.60 -11.85
N THR A 796 16.69 -41.31 -12.44
CA THR A 796 18.00 -41.64 -11.83
C THR A 796 18.61 -40.36 -11.27
N PHE A 797 18.71 -40.24 -9.95
CA PHE A 797 19.44 -39.14 -9.31
C PHE A 797 20.94 -39.47 -9.32
N LEU A 798 21.68 -38.93 -10.29
CA LEU A 798 23.13 -39.01 -10.33
C LEU A 798 23.71 -37.86 -9.52
N THR A 799 24.16 -38.15 -8.29
CA THR A 799 24.88 -37.21 -7.40
C THR A 799 24.33 -35.79 -7.43
N HIS A 800 23.07 -35.61 -7.05
CA HIS A 800 22.50 -34.27 -6.93
C HIS A 800 22.77 -33.72 -5.53
N SER A 801 23.51 -32.61 -5.45
CA SER A 801 23.60 -31.79 -4.25
C SER A 801 22.46 -30.76 -4.29
N CYS A 802 21.49 -30.89 -3.40
CA CYS A 802 20.50 -29.84 -3.18
C CYS A 802 21.05 -28.90 -2.12
N SER A 803 21.48 -27.70 -2.52
CA SER A 803 21.99 -26.70 -1.58
C SER A 803 21.01 -25.52 -1.53
N ILE A 804 20.36 -25.33 -0.39
CA ILE A 804 19.76 -24.02 -0.07
C ILE A 804 20.93 -23.12 0.31
N ILE A 805 21.43 -22.34 -0.65
CA ILE A 805 22.56 -21.45 -0.45
C ILE A 805 22.10 -20.28 0.44
N SER A 806 22.17 -20.44 1.76
CA SER A 806 22.46 -19.29 2.62
C SER A 806 23.98 -19.12 2.59
N GLU A 807 24.49 -17.89 2.47
CA GLU A 807 25.93 -17.59 2.34
C GLU A 807 26.76 -17.96 3.60
N SER A 808 26.27 -18.84 4.47
CA SER A 808 26.99 -19.25 5.69
C SER A 808 27.08 -20.75 5.95
N VAL A 809 26.29 -21.66 5.36
CA VAL A 809 26.56 -23.12 5.49
C VAL A 809 26.05 -23.91 4.28
N ILE A 810 26.95 -24.66 3.63
CA ILE A 810 26.61 -25.65 2.60
C ILE A 810 26.13 -26.93 3.30
N GLY A 811 24.82 -27.10 3.46
CA GLY A 811 24.24 -28.41 3.73
C GLY A 811 24.31 -29.26 2.45
N ARG A 812 25.31 -30.12 2.32
CA ARG A 812 25.42 -31.11 1.22
C ARG A 812 24.93 -32.46 1.71
N THR A 813 23.69 -32.82 1.40
CA THR A 813 23.24 -34.21 1.46
C THR A 813 23.41 -34.82 0.07
N PHE A 814 24.32 -35.79 -0.05
CA PHE A 814 24.47 -36.60 -1.25
C PHE A 814 23.40 -37.69 -1.24
N VAL A 815 22.37 -37.55 -2.05
CA VAL A 815 21.39 -38.62 -2.28
C VAL A 815 21.80 -39.38 -3.54
N GLN A 816 22.29 -40.61 -3.37
CA GLN A 816 22.49 -41.57 -4.45
C GLN A 816 21.51 -42.72 -4.27
N THR A 817 20.36 -42.63 -4.92
CA THR A 817 19.38 -43.73 -5.01
C THR A 817 18.88 -43.84 -6.45
N PRO A 818 19.20 -44.93 -7.17
CA PRO A 818 18.56 -45.24 -8.43
C PRO A 818 17.14 -45.74 -8.16
N PHE A 819 16.11 -45.10 -8.73
CA PHE A 819 14.73 -45.57 -8.65
C PHE A 819 14.34 -46.26 -9.96
N ASP A 820 13.88 -47.51 -9.85
CA ASP A 820 13.38 -48.30 -10.97
C ASP A 820 11.88 -48.03 -11.21
N ALA A 821 11.43 -48.08 -12.46
CA ALA A 821 10.14 -47.53 -12.92
C ALA A 821 8.87 -48.16 -12.33
N ALA A 822 8.99 -49.20 -11.50
CA ALA A 822 7.87 -49.98 -10.95
C ALA A 822 7.57 -49.71 -9.46
N TYR A 823 8.38 -48.89 -8.77
CA TYR A 823 8.17 -48.59 -7.35
C TYR A 823 7.34 -47.31 -7.17
N ARG A 824 6.23 -47.40 -6.44
CA ARG A 824 5.58 -46.23 -5.85
C ARG A 824 6.40 -45.78 -4.64
N THR A 825 7.32 -44.86 -4.85
CA THR A 825 8.03 -44.23 -3.74
C THR A 825 7.42 -42.86 -3.45
N LEU A 826 7.05 -42.61 -2.19
CA LEU A 826 6.55 -41.33 -1.75
C LEU A 826 7.76 -40.42 -1.49
N LEU A 827 8.10 -39.57 -2.45
CA LEU A 827 9.09 -38.52 -2.24
C LEU A 827 8.44 -37.43 -1.38
N ILE A 828 8.75 -37.41 -0.08
CA ILE A 828 8.43 -36.29 0.79
C ILE A 828 9.57 -35.28 0.59
N LEU A 829 9.32 -34.27 -0.24
CA LEU A 829 10.18 -33.10 -0.43
C LEU A 829 9.75 -31.97 0.51
#